data_AF-A0A4U0S8K0-F1
#
_entry.id   AF-A0A4U0S8K0-F1
#
_cell.length_a   1.000
_cell.length_b   1.000
_cell.length_c   1.000
_cell.angle_alpha   90.00
_cell.angle_beta   90.00
_cell.angle_gamma   90.00
#
_symmetry.space_group_name_H-M   'P 1'
#
loop_
_entity.id
_entity.type
_entity.pdbx_description
1 polymer ?
#
loop_
_entity_poly.entity_id
_entity_poly.type
_entity_poly.pdbx_seq_one_letter_code
_entity_poly.pdbx_strand_id
1 'polypeptide(L)'
;MKPGEPVTPAPRPGGGPALRRRFGGQSPLACVEVGEALLIYPAGRLDPQAQALAGGVARDPEHTVVVLDLPLDAPAEWWTSVVRLLKRQNEGLRLIFGRQHGNTSPAIAQMLADRLRRPLLAPDGPVTPTAGGVLFVPTDRGAGWLTFRPGVPPRRESRRFPKPRWEPDEENGPWYTSEVSVAEALPAGVWARPMGDDPHDHRQRLVGGLLFRAELLTIVLGCPGAPALPLKEVARLWDALQPAARNAVRFVQYGPVAVPEASGGLGQELADLLRVPVRLCTGLPTGRAGDHSADMYTICEDGSPGWRPFAREFGHVPRPEGGGAAPAAAAPPEIVSHRRPLPGIPETMRGVYQYIYQYAPGAVLEVVRSGLWMRPPEDHGDIGAVRSAPMDPAVPVIWYDAGSRETEQRMRRLAEEARQHLDPLTREVCRVLPAVSGASAAGALSPRALPPAARPARPETPAAAEVRAPARRPGPGPATPDAPAAALRSPVHVAAHSGLGGQVSRHAATALTAVPAQVAEPLPDPHRAIWQAAQAGRHTEAAAMVAAMEEHALRTAGPDSPETRHWLEIRADLARRADDYVRATELCIAVAHALLRHHGPDTPEAGTAVDNAHHCWERVTDPVEFRRIAPDLIALRQAVPGPDDRFLRAARRRLEQLDTRTASSSPVARRA
;
A
#
# COMPACT_ATOMS: atom_id res chain seq x y z
N MET A 1 47.44 -24.83 34.25
CA MET A 1 47.00 -23.44 34.00
C MET A 1 45.88 -23.49 32.95
N LYS A 2 44.66 -23.05 33.29
CA LYS A 2 43.51 -22.79 32.39
C LYS A 2 43.80 -21.56 31.48
N PRO A 3 42.97 -21.16 30.49
CA PRO A 3 41.64 -21.65 30.05
C PRO A 3 41.59 -21.99 28.53
N GLY A 4 40.62 -22.66 27.91
CA GLY A 4 39.16 -22.56 28.04
C GLY A 4 38.60 -21.73 26.88
N GLU A 5 38.54 -22.29 25.67
CA GLU A 5 37.99 -21.63 24.48
C GLU A 5 36.54 -22.11 24.23
N PRO A 6 35.54 -21.21 24.17
CA PRO A 6 34.16 -21.60 23.95
C PRO A 6 33.91 -21.82 22.44
N VAL A 7 33.70 -23.08 22.06
CA VAL A 7 33.18 -23.43 20.73
C VAL A 7 31.77 -22.84 20.60
N THR A 8 31.66 -21.78 19.79
CA THR A 8 30.39 -21.15 19.44
C THR A 8 29.67 -22.06 18.44
N PRO A 9 28.44 -22.56 18.71
CA PRO A 9 27.74 -23.37 17.72
C PRO A 9 27.27 -22.48 16.56
N ALA A 10 27.56 -22.93 15.34
CA ALA A 10 27.13 -22.30 14.11
C ALA A 10 25.60 -22.10 14.05
N PRO A 11 25.09 -21.02 13.43
CA PRO A 11 23.67 -20.76 13.31
C PRO A 11 23.02 -21.83 12.42
N ARG A 12 22.03 -22.55 12.97
CA ARG A 12 21.21 -23.50 12.20
C ARG A 12 20.31 -22.74 11.21
N PRO A 13 20.13 -23.22 9.98
CA PRO A 13 19.23 -22.60 9.02
C PRO A 13 17.76 -22.89 9.41
N GLY A 14 16.93 -21.84 9.42
CA GLY A 14 15.47 -21.90 9.26
C GLY A 14 14.70 -22.83 10.19
N GLY A 15 14.61 -22.50 11.49
CA GLY A 15 13.64 -23.13 12.38
C GLY A 15 12.30 -22.40 12.34
N GLY A 16 11.26 -23.03 11.80
CA GLY A 16 9.87 -22.60 12.05
C GLY A 16 9.56 -22.58 13.56
N PRO A 17 8.50 -21.88 14.01
CA PRO A 17 8.22 -21.70 15.43
C PRO A 17 8.06 -23.07 16.11
N ALA A 18 8.98 -23.37 17.03
CA ALA A 18 9.07 -24.66 17.70
C ALA A 18 7.87 -24.86 18.64
N LEU A 19 7.15 -25.99 18.50
CA LEU A 19 6.14 -26.43 19.47
C LEU A 19 6.83 -26.71 20.81
N ARG A 20 6.46 -26.01 21.88
CA ARG A 20 7.17 -26.15 23.16
C ARG A 20 6.50 -27.07 24.18
N ARG A 21 5.17 -27.23 24.23
CA ARG A 21 4.47 -28.16 25.15
C ARG A 21 3.10 -28.57 24.63
N ARG A 22 2.71 -29.85 24.75
CA ARG A 22 1.33 -30.33 24.50
C ARG A 22 0.62 -30.57 25.83
N PHE A 23 -0.55 -29.95 26.02
CA PHE A 23 -1.46 -30.28 27.12
C PHE A 23 -2.68 -31.01 26.54
N GLY A 24 -2.82 -32.30 26.81
CA GLY A 24 -3.97 -33.08 26.32
C GLY A 24 -4.07 -34.45 26.97
N GLY A 25 -4.90 -34.57 28.01
CA GLY A 25 -5.49 -35.83 28.44
C GLY A 25 -6.99 -35.79 28.16
N GLN A 26 -7.52 -36.77 27.42
CA GLN A 26 -8.95 -37.03 27.15
C GLN A 26 -9.84 -35.83 26.73
N SER A 27 -9.27 -34.76 26.18
CA SER A 27 -10.00 -33.57 25.74
C SER A 27 -10.12 -33.56 24.21
N PRO A 28 -11.26 -33.14 23.63
CA PRO A 28 -11.40 -32.97 22.17
C PRO A 28 -10.51 -31.84 21.63
N LEU A 29 -9.97 -30.99 22.51
CA LEU A 29 -9.06 -29.90 22.19
C LEU A 29 -7.65 -30.19 22.69
N ALA A 30 -6.68 -29.80 21.88
CA ALA A 30 -5.26 -29.74 22.24
C ALA A 30 -4.82 -28.27 22.41
N CYS A 31 -3.84 -28.05 23.29
CA CYS A 31 -3.22 -26.75 23.51
C CYS A 31 -1.72 -26.87 23.34
N VAL A 32 -1.13 -25.89 22.64
CA VAL A 32 0.31 -25.84 22.38
C VAL A 32 0.85 -24.41 22.44
N GLU A 33 2.05 -24.25 22.98
CA GLU A 33 2.80 -23.00 22.90
C GLU A 33 3.51 -22.88 21.55
N VAL A 34 3.25 -21.79 20.84
CA VAL A 34 3.87 -21.43 19.55
C VAL A 34 4.35 -19.98 19.65
N GLY A 35 5.67 -19.77 19.63
CA GLY A 35 6.24 -18.45 19.90
C GLY A 35 5.86 -17.98 21.31
N GLU A 36 5.24 -16.80 21.40
CA GLU A 36 4.78 -16.17 22.65
C GLU A 36 3.27 -16.36 22.88
N ALA A 37 2.59 -17.20 22.08
CA ALA A 37 1.16 -17.42 22.15
C ALA A 37 0.78 -18.88 22.46
N LEU A 38 -0.36 -19.05 23.14
CA LEU A 38 -1.03 -20.35 23.34
C LEU A 38 -2.02 -20.61 22.20
N LEU A 39 -1.77 -21.61 21.39
CA LEU A 39 -2.67 -22.07 20.33
C LEU A 39 -3.56 -23.21 20.84
N ILE A 40 -4.87 -22.99 20.84
CA ILE A 40 -5.89 -23.99 21.15
C ILE A 40 -6.58 -24.42 19.87
N TYR A 41 -6.59 -25.72 19.59
CA TYR A 41 -7.05 -26.29 18.33
C TYR A 41 -7.71 -27.67 18.54
N PRO A 42 -8.51 -28.17 17.58
CA PRO A 42 -9.09 -29.52 17.65
C PRO A 42 -7.99 -30.59 17.65
N ALA A 43 -8.07 -31.55 18.58
CA ALA A 43 -7.06 -32.59 18.69
C ALA A 43 -6.92 -33.36 17.36
N GLY A 44 -5.68 -33.48 16.87
CA GLY A 44 -5.36 -34.21 15.63
C GLY A 44 -5.27 -33.35 14.35
N ARG A 45 -5.77 -32.11 14.34
CA ARG A 45 -5.68 -31.22 13.16
C ARG A 45 -5.19 -29.82 13.55
N LEU A 46 -3.91 -29.55 13.32
CA LEU A 46 -3.32 -28.23 13.51
C LEU A 46 -3.34 -27.46 12.19
N ASP A 47 -4.05 -26.32 12.12
CA ASP A 47 -4.04 -25.47 10.93
C ASP A 47 -2.69 -24.72 10.81
N PRO A 48 -1.95 -24.87 9.69
CA PRO A 48 -0.73 -24.11 9.45
C PRO A 48 -0.91 -22.59 9.51
N GLN A 49 -2.08 -22.06 9.13
CA GLN A 49 -2.35 -20.62 9.21
C GLN A 49 -2.47 -20.15 10.66
N ALA A 50 -3.20 -20.89 11.50
CA ALA A 50 -3.30 -20.58 12.92
C ALA A 50 -1.96 -20.72 13.65
N GLN A 51 -1.14 -21.70 13.25
CA GLN A 51 0.22 -21.85 13.76
C GLN A 51 1.13 -20.69 13.33
N ALA A 52 1.09 -20.27 12.06
CA ALA A 52 1.85 -19.13 11.56
C ALA A 52 1.42 -17.82 12.25
N LEU A 53 0.11 -17.64 12.46
CA LEU A 53 -0.43 -16.52 13.22
C LEU A 53 0.13 -16.54 14.65
N ALA A 54 -0.05 -17.64 15.39
CA ALA A 54 0.44 -17.75 16.77
C ALA A 54 1.95 -17.49 16.90
N GLY A 55 2.76 -17.99 15.96
CA GLY A 55 4.20 -17.76 15.95
C GLY A 55 4.62 -16.34 15.56
N GLY A 56 3.76 -15.57 14.90
CA GLY A 56 4.06 -14.22 14.40
C GLY A 56 3.50 -13.08 15.25
N VAL A 57 2.70 -13.36 16.28
CA VAL A 57 2.07 -12.33 17.12
C VAL A 57 3.09 -11.68 18.06
N ALA A 58 3.00 -10.35 18.19
CA ALA A 58 3.82 -9.59 19.14
C ALA A 58 3.57 -10.03 20.59
N ARG A 59 4.61 -9.96 21.42
CA ARG A 59 4.52 -10.24 22.85
C ARG A 59 3.60 -9.23 23.54
N ASP A 60 2.70 -9.71 24.38
CA ASP A 60 1.93 -8.89 25.33
C ASP A 60 2.54 -9.10 26.73
N PRO A 61 3.13 -8.06 27.37
CA PRO A 61 3.69 -8.20 28.70
C PRO A 61 2.61 -8.25 29.80
N GLU A 62 1.38 -7.86 29.51
CA GLU A 62 0.28 -7.76 30.47
C GLU A 62 -0.73 -8.92 30.36
N HIS A 63 -0.75 -9.58 29.20
CA HIS A 63 -1.73 -10.63 28.90
C HIS A 63 -1.09 -11.88 28.31
N THR A 64 -1.60 -13.05 28.69
CA THR A 64 -1.35 -14.28 27.95
C THR A 64 -2.11 -14.23 26.61
N VAL A 65 -1.37 -14.25 25.51
CA VAL A 65 -1.93 -14.29 24.15
C VAL A 65 -2.40 -15.69 23.82
N VAL A 66 -3.65 -15.82 23.39
CA VAL A 66 -4.29 -17.09 23.04
C VAL A 66 -4.86 -17.01 21.63
N VAL A 67 -4.44 -17.92 20.75
CA VAL A 67 -5.03 -18.11 19.43
C VAL A 67 -6.01 -19.28 19.49
N LEU A 68 -7.28 -19.04 19.15
CA LEU A 68 -8.35 -20.03 19.09
C LEU A 68 -8.60 -20.46 17.65
N ASP A 69 -8.20 -21.68 17.28
CA ASP A 69 -8.45 -22.27 15.96
C ASP A 69 -9.69 -23.18 15.99
N LEU A 70 -10.84 -22.64 16.37
CA LEU A 70 -12.09 -23.39 16.51
C LEU A 70 -13.11 -22.95 15.43
N PRO A 71 -13.96 -23.84 14.91
CA PRO A 71 -15.04 -23.44 14.02
C PRO A 71 -16.14 -22.67 14.78
N LEU A 72 -16.92 -21.85 14.06
CA LEU A 72 -17.97 -21.00 14.64
C LEU A 72 -19.09 -21.78 15.33
N ASP A 73 -19.43 -22.94 14.77
CA ASP A 73 -20.42 -23.89 15.24
C ASP A 73 -19.83 -24.93 16.21
N ALA A 74 -18.67 -24.64 16.81
CA ALA A 74 -18.03 -25.54 17.76
C ALA A 74 -19.02 -25.96 18.88
N PRO A 75 -19.12 -27.27 19.18
CA PRO A 75 -20.02 -27.77 20.22
C PRO A 75 -19.78 -27.14 21.59
N ALA A 76 -20.83 -27.05 22.42
CA ALA A 76 -20.75 -26.47 23.77
C ALA A 76 -19.68 -27.13 24.66
N GLU A 77 -19.39 -28.41 24.45
CA GLU A 77 -18.35 -29.16 25.15
C GLU A 77 -16.94 -28.64 24.82
N TRP A 78 -16.70 -28.13 23.61
CA TRP A 78 -15.42 -27.55 23.21
C TRP A 78 -15.18 -26.24 23.95
N TRP A 79 -16.20 -25.36 24.02
CA TRP A 79 -16.13 -24.14 24.81
C TRP A 79 -15.92 -24.40 26.30
N THR A 80 -16.49 -25.50 26.83
CA THR A 80 -16.24 -25.94 28.20
C THR A 80 -14.78 -26.35 28.40
N SER A 81 -14.19 -27.05 27.43
CA SER A 81 -12.76 -27.40 27.43
C SER A 81 -11.86 -26.17 27.31
N VAL A 82 -12.21 -25.18 26.48
CA VAL A 82 -11.50 -23.89 26.40
C VAL A 82 -11.47 -23.20 27.76
N VAL A 83 -12.62 -23.08 28.43
CA VAL A 83 -12.69 -22.47 29.77
C VAL A 83 -11.78 -23.21 30.77
N ARG A 84 -11.74 -24.55 30.75
CA ARG A 84 -10.85 -25.33 31.62
C ARG A 84 -9.36 -25.08 31.33
N LEU A 85 -8.99 -24.98 30.05
CA LEU A 85 -7.61 -24.70 29.64
C LEU A 85 -7.18 -23.28 30.06
N LEU A 86 -8.05 -22.29 29.85
CA LEU A 86 -7.77 -20.89 30.16
C LEU A 86 -7.77 -20.59 31.67
N LYS A 87 -8.55 -21.32 32.47
CA LYS A 87 -8.51 -21.22 33.95
C LYS A 87 -7.13 -21.48 34.56
N ARG A 88 -6.24 -22.19 33.84
CA ARG A 88 -4.88 -22.48 34.31
C ARG A 88 -3.93 -21.29 34.17
N GLN A 89 -4.32 -20.27 33.41
CA GLN A 89 -3.52 -19.06 33.20
C GLN A 89 -3.86 -18.03 34.28
N ASN A 90 -2.85 -17.45 34.93
CA ASN A 90 -3.05 -16.52 36.05
C ASN A 90 -3.06 -15.03 35.62
N GLU A 91 -2.71 -14.74 34.37
CA GLU A 91 -2.61 -13.37 33.82
C GLU A 91 -3.84 -12.98 32.99
N GLY A 92 -3.99 -11.69 32.67
CA GLY A 92 -5.04 -11.23 31.76
C GLY A 92 -5.00 -12.00 30.43
N LEU A 93 -6.13 -12.13 29.73
CA LEU A 93 -6.19 -12.93 28.51
C LEU A 93 -6.41 -12.04 27.29
N ARG A 94 -5.64 -12.28 26.22
CA ARG A 94 -5.89 -11.73 24.89
C ARG A 94 -6.24 -12.85 23.92
N LEU A 95 -7.49 -12.89 23.49
CA LEU A 95 -8.01 -13.87 22.55
C LEU A 95 -7.88 -13.36 21.12
N ILE A 96 -7.32 -14.20 20.26
CA ILE A 96 -7.26 -14.03 18.80
C ILE A 96 -7.99 -15.21 18.20
N PHE A 97 -8.90 -14.96 17.28
CA PHE A 97 -9.56 -16.02 16.54
C PHE A 97 -8.74 -16.38 15.31
N GLY A 98 -8.20 -17.59 15.28
CA GLY A 98 -7.29 -18.06 14.22
C GLY A 98 -7.98 -18.28 12.87
N ARG A 99 -9.30 -18.41 12.89
CA ARG A 99 -10.15 -18.46 11.69
C ARG A 99 -10.91 -17.14 11.58
N GLN A 100 -11.13 -16.70 10.35
CA GLN A 100 -11.95 -15.50 10.10
C GLN A 100 -13.36 -15.76 10.60
N HIS A 101 -13.71 -15.13 11.71
CA HIS A 101 -15.01 -15.16 12.33
C HIS A 101 -15.56 -13.75 12.19
N GLY A 102 -16.67 -13.60 11.47
CA GLY A 102 -17.35 -12.30 11.32
C GLY A 102 -17.84 -11.73 12.66
N ASN A 103 -19.09 -11.28 12.70
CA ASN A 103 -19.65 -10.54 13.86
C ASN A 103 -19.92 -11.39 15.12
N THR A 104 -19.47 -12.65 15.19
CA THR A 104 -19.75 -13.58 16.30
C THR A 104 -18.65 -13.63 17.37
N SER A 105 -17.47 -13.08 17.06
CA SER A 105 -16.31 -13.00 17.96
C SER A 105 -16.63 -12.31 19.31
N PRO A 106 -17.40 -11.19 19.35
CA PRO A 106 -17.72 -10.52 20.61
C PRO A 106 -18.60 -11.34 21.56
N ALA A 107 -19.57 -12.11 21.03
CA ALA A 107 -20.47 -12.91 21.86
C ALA A 107 -19.73 -14.06 22.56
N ILE A 108 -18.81 -14.71 21.85
CA ILE A 108 -17.95 -15.77 22.39
C ILE A 108 -17.00 -15.18 23.44
N ALA A 109 -16.40 -14.03 23.15
CA ALA A 109 -15.54 -13.30 24.07
C ALA A 109 -16.28 -12.93 25.36
N GLN A 110 -17.49 -12.38 25.28
CA GLN A 110 -18.31 -12.06 26.46
C GLN A 110 -18.65 -13.33 27.28
N MET A 111 -19.08 -14.40 26.61
CA MET A 111 -19.37 -15.68 27.27
C MET A 111 -18.14 -16.22 28.02
N LEU A 112 -16.94 -16.14 27.42
CA LEU A 112 -15.71 -16.56 28.07
C LEU A 112 -15.37 -15.66 29.26
N ALA A 113 -15.54 -14.34 29.15
CA ALA A 113 -15.32 -13.40 30.24
C ALA A 113 -16.23 -13.71 31.44
N ASP A 114 -17.53 -13.93 31.19
CA ASP A 114 -18.52 -14.26 32.22
C ASP A 114 -18.20 -15.60 32.91
N ARG A 115 -17.85 -16.63 32.14
CA ARG A 115 -17.52 -17.97 32.68
C ARG A 115 -16.18 -18.03 33.40
N LEU A 116 -15.20 -17.26 32.96
CA LEU A 116 -13.89 -17.14 33.61
C LEU A 116 -13.93 -16.16 34.79
N ARG A 117 -14.94 -15.29 34.86
CA ARG A 117 -15.07 -14.16 35.80
C ARG A 117 -13.86 -13.23 35.79
N ARG A 118 -13.31 -12.97 34.61
CA ARG A 118 -12.07 -12.20 34.43
C ARG A 118 -12.15 -11.33 33.18
N PRO A 119 -11.47 -10.17 33.17
CA PRO A 119 -11.39 -9.35 31.97
C PRO A 119 -10.60 -10.09 30.88
N LEU A 120 -11.05 -9.94 29.64
CA LEU A 120 -10.31 -10.42 28.47
C LEU A 120 -10.40 -9.43 27.32
N LEU A 121 -9.41 -9.49 26.45
CA LEU A 121 -9.32 -8.69 25.24
C LEU A 121 -9.58 -9.56 24.03
N ALA A 122 -10.46 -9.13 23.15
CA ALA A 122 -10.71 -9.82 21.90
C ALA A 122 -11.05 -8.83 20.79
N PRO A 123 -10.73 -9.14 19.53
CA PRO A 123 -11.11 -8.30 18.40
C PRO A 123 -12.60 -8.42 18.09
N ASP A 124 -13.20 -7.29 17.74
CA ASP A 124 -14.45 -7.19 17.01
C ASP A 124 -14.15 -7.02 15.53
N GLY A 125 -14.23 -8.13 14.79
CA GLY A 125 -13.91 -8.21 13.37
C GLY A 125 -12.64 -9.00 13.03
N PRO A 126 -12.38 -9.23 11.73
CA PRO A 126 -11.21 -9.95 11.25
C PRO A 126 -9.92 -9.18 11.55
N VAL A 127 -8.98 -9.86 12.20
CA VAL A 127 -7.66 -9.32 12.48
C VAL A 127 -6.75 -9.50 11.28
N THR A 128 -6.06 -8.43 10.91
CA THR A 128 -5.02 -8.43 9.87
C THR A 128 -3.65 -8.42 10.53
N PRO A 129 -2.82 -9.46 10.38
CA PRO A 129 -1.43 -9.45 10.78
C PRO A 129 -0.61 -8.50 9.90
N THR A 130 0.31 -7.76 10.50
CA THR A 130 1.09 -6.71 9.84
C THR A 130 2.57 -6.81 10.22
N ALA A 131 3.42 -5.96 9.64
CA ALA A 131 4.85 -5.92 9.93
C ALA A 131 5.14 -5.81 11.45
N GLY A 132 6.18 -6.51 11.91
CA GLY A 132 6.56 -6.48 13.33
C GLY A 132 5.62 -7.21 14.31
N GLY A 133 4.73 -8.08 13.80
CA GLY A 133 3.84 -8.90 14.63
C GLY A 133 2.62 -8.15 15.17
N VAL A 134 2.34 -6.97 14.62
CA VAL A 134 1.19 -6.15 14.99
C VAL A 134 -0.08 -6.69 14.35
N LEU A 135 -1.14 -6.68 15.13
CA LEU A 135 -2.48 -7.09 14.74
C LEU A 135 -3.37 -5.86 14.63
N PHE A 136 -3.95 -5.66 13.46
CA PHE A 136 -4.77 -4.50 13.14
C PHE A 136 -6.18 -4.91 12.72
N VAL A 137 -7.18 -4.17 13.20
CA VAL A 137 -8.58 -4.33 12.76
C VAL A 137 -8.97 -3.11 11.93
N PRO A 138 -9.13 -3.27 10.61
CA PRO A 138 -9.53 -2.19 9.70
C PRO A 138 -10.87 -1.55 10.09
N THR A 139 -11.01 -0.26 9.79
CA THR A 139 -12.19 0.55 10.14
C THR A 139 -13.49 0.06 9.52
N ASP A 140 -13.41 -0.49 8.31
CA ASP A 140 -14.51 -1.07 7.55
C ASP A 140 -14.89 -2.49 8.01
N ARG A 141 -14.11 -3.09 8.93
CA ARG A 141 -14.26 -4.49 9.32
C ARG A 141 -14.59 -4.73 10.80
N GLY A 142 -14.66 -3.69 11.62
CA GLY A 142 -15.14 -3.79 12.99
C GLY A 142 -14.67 -2.65 13.90
N ALA A 143 -15.08 -2.68 15.17
CA ALA A 143 -14.77 -1.63 16.13
C ALA A 143 -13.31 -1.66 16.63
N GLY A 144 -12.60 -2.78 16.45
CA GLY A 144 -11.24 -2.97 16.91
C GLY A 144 -11.13 -3.96 18.06
N TRP A 145 -10.10 -3.82 18.87
CA TRP A 145 -9.92 -4.57 20.11
C TRP A 145 -10.87 -4.05 21.19
N LEU A 146 -11.62 -4.97 21.77
CA LEU A 146 -12.57 -4.70 22.84
C LEU A 146 -12.13 -5.40 24.14
N THR A 147 -12.31 -4.70 25.25
CA THR A 147 -12.22 -5.24 26.60
C THR A 147 -13.59 -5.75 27.04
N PHE A 148 -13.66 -7.04 27.35
CA PHE A 148 -14.85 -7.71 27.87
C PHE A 148 -14.70 -7.89 29.37
N ARG A 149 -15.71 -7.47 30.14
CA ARG A 149 -15.77 -7.66 31.59
C ARG A 149 -17.02 -8.44 31.96
N PRO A 150 -16.99 -9.25 33.03
CA PRO A 150 -18.15 -10.03 33.41
C PRO A 150 -19.38 -9.15 33.67
N GLY A 151 -20.48 -9.43 32.96
CA GLY A 151 -21.76 -8.71 33.11
C GLY A 151 -21.76 -7.23 32.69
N VAL A 152 -20.71 -6.73 32.05
CA VAL A 152 -20.62 -5.34 31.57
C VAL A 152 -20.47 -5.35 30.05
N PRO A 153 -21.17 -4.47 29.31
CA PRO A 153 -20.98 -4.34 27.86
C PRO A 153 -19.50 -4.11 27.49
N PRO A 154 -19.03 -4.66 26.36
CA PRO A 154 -17.65 -4.52 25.96
C PRO A 154 -17.30 -3.07 25.67
N ARG A 155 -16.10 -2.66 26.07
CA ARG A 155 -15.56 -1.32 25.80
C ARG A 155 -14.45 -1.42 24.78
N ARG A 156 -14.43 -0.53 23.79
CA ARG A 156 -13.32 -0.43 22.84
C ARG A 156 -12.04 0.05 23.52
N GLU A 157 -10.92 -0.56 23.17
CA GLU A 157 -9.61 -0.22 23.71
C GLU A 157 -8.66 0.39 22.66
N SER A 158 -8.61 -0.19 21.47
CA SER A 158 -7.64 0.16 20.42
C SER A 158 -8.04 -0.46 19.08
N ARG A 159 -7.53 0.04 17.95
CA ARG A 159 -7.57 -0.74 16.67
C ARG A 159 -6.35 -1.63 16.45
N ARG A 160 -5.33 -1.46 17.28
CA ARG A 160 -4.00 -2.06 17.14
C ARG A 160 -3.66 -2.88 18.37
N PHE A 161 -2.99 -4.00 18.14
CA PHE A 161 -2.26 -4.72 19.15
C PHE A 161 -0.82 -4.96 18.67
N PRO A 162 0.21 -4.53 19.41
CA PRO A 162 0.14 -3.76 20.66
C PRO A 162 -0.50 -2.38 20.49
N LYS A 163 -1.10 -1.85 21.55
CA LYS A 163 -1.66 -0.49 21.55
C LYS A 163 -0.52 0.52 21.57
N PRO A 164 -0.41 1.45 20.60
CA PRO A 164 0.62 2.48 20.64
C PRO A 164 0.28 3.56 21.68
N ARG A 165 1.31 4.22 22.22
CA ARG A 165 1.15 5.22 23.30
C ARG A 165 0.43 6.51 22.86
N TRP A 166 0.46 6.78 21.55
CA TRP A 166 -0.17 7.96 20.96
C TRP A 166 -1.64 7.74 20.61
N GLU A 167 -2.14 6.50 20.62
CA GLU A 167 -3.54 6.23 20.28
C GLU A 167 -4.44 6.60 21.47
N PRO A 168 -5.47 7.45 21.26
CA PRO A 168 -6.38 7.82 22.33
C PRO A 168 -7.23 6.62 22.78
N ASP A 169 -7.69 6.68 24.03
CA ASP A 169 -8.58 5.67 24.63
C ASP A 169 -10.01 5.71 24.08
N GLU A 170 -10.37 6.77 23.34
CA GLU A 170 -11.71 7.00 22.81
C GLU A 170 -11.78 6.83 21.28
N GLU A 171 -12.98 6.95 20.73
CA GLU A 171 -13.42 6.48 19.41
C GLU A 171 -12.54 6.93 18.22
N ASN A 172 -11.89 5.98 17.51
CA ASN A 172 -11.17 6.23 16.25
C ASN A 172 -12.01 5.70 15.08
N GLY A 173 -13.06 6.43 14.70
CA GLY A 173 -13.66 6.32 13.37
C GLY A 173 -12.72 6.90 12.30
N PRO A 174 -13.03 6.75 11.00
CA PRO A 174 -12.33 7.53 9.98
C PRO A 174 -12.61 9.02 10.24
N TRP A 175 -11.55 9.84 10.27
CA TRP A 175 -11.70 11.27 10.42
C TRP A 175 -11.90 11.90 9.05
N TYR A 176 -13.11 12.39 8.79
CA TYR A 176 -13.35 13.25 7.63
C TYR A 176 -12.80 14.63 7.96
N THR A 177 -11.61 14.95 7.43
CA THR A 177 -11.01 16.29 7.62
C THR A 177 -11.76 17.35 6.80
N SER A 178 -12.41 16.94 5.70
CA SER A 178 -13.34 17.72 4.88
C SER A 178 -14.18 16.82 3.94
N GLU A 179 -15.02 17.42 3.08
CA GLU A 179 -15.70 16.72 1.98
C GLU A 179 -14.75 16.25 0.87
N VAL A 180 -13.47 16.63 0.90
CA VAL A 180 -12.49 16.28 -0.15
C VAL A 180 -11.35 15.41 0.36
N SER A 181 -11.29 15.10 1.64
CA SER A 181 -10.22 14.30 2.23
C SER A 181 -10.66 13.48 3.44
N VAL A 182 -10.04 12.31 3.58
CA VAL A 182 -10.26 11.38 4.67
C VAL A 182 -8.93 11.00 5.31
N ALA A 183 -8.94 10.89 6.64
CA ALA A 183 -7.87 10.35 7.43
C ALA A 183 -8.28 8.99 8.00
N GLU A 184 -7.67 7.91 7.51
CA GLU A 184 -7.97 6.54 7.89
C GLU A 184 -6.89 5.98 8.82
N ALA A 185 -7.28 5.11 9.75
CA ALA A 185 -6.34 4.43 10.63
C ALA A 185 -5.45 3.45 9.84
N LEU A 186 -4.14 3.49 10.10
CA LEU A 186 -3.15 2.50 9.68
C LEU A 186 -2.56 1.75 10.88
N PRO A 187 -1.99 0.54 10.71
CA PRO A 187 -1.37 -0.21 11.80
C PRO A 187 -0.31 0.59 12.57
N ALA A 188 0.50 1.41 11.87
CA ALA A 188 1.55 2.23 12.46
C ALA A 188 1.26 3.74 12.45
N GLY A 189 0.00 4.14 12.23
CA GLY A 189 -0.37 5.55 12.25
C GLY A 189 -1.68 5.88 11.55
N VAL A 190 -1.66 6.92 10.72
CA VAL A 190 -2.84 7.48 10.04
C VAL A 190 -2.48 7.80 8.59
N TRP A 191 -3.43 7.58 7.68
CA TRP A 191 -3.31 7.94 6.28
C TRP A 191 -4.27 9.07 5.92
N ALA A 192 -3.73 10.26 5.68
CA ALA A 192 -4.48 11.39 5.15
C ALA A 192 -4.41 11.37 3.62
N ARG A 193 -5.55 11.27 2.96
CA ARG A 193 -5.64 11.24 1.50
C ARG A 193 -6.87 12.00 0.99
N PRO A 194 -6.87 12.41 -0.28
CA PRO A 194 -8.09 12.88 -0.93
C PRO A 194 -9.18 11.79 -0.94
N MET A 195 -10.44 12.21 -0.93
CA MET A 195 -11.57 11.36 -1.29
C MET A 195 -11.59 11.15 -2.81
N GLY A 196 -11.94 9.96 -3.26
CA GLY A 196 -11.85 9.52 -4.67
C GLY A 196 -11.93 7.99 -4.77
N ASP A 197 -11.60 7.46 -5.95
CA ASP A 197 -11.71 6.03 -6.30
C ASP A 197 -11.05 5.08 -5.28
N ASP A 198 -11.55 3.84 -5.20
CA ASP A 198 -11.18 2.87 -4.17
C ASP A 198 -9.66 2.60 -4.15
N PRO A 199 -8.93 3.04 -3.12
CA PRO A 199 -7.49 2.92 -3.10
C PRO A 199 -7.09 1.58 -2.47
N HIS A 200 -7.77 0.49 -2.84
CA HIS A 200 -7.67 -0.82 -2.20
C HIS A 200 -6.23 -1.33 -2.14
N ASP A 201 -5.51 -1.27 -3.26
CA ASP A 201 -4.13 -1.75 -3.37
C ASP A 201 -3.16 -0.94 -2.52
N HIS A 202 -3.34 0.39 -2.49
CA HIS A 202 -2.56 1.29 -1.65
C HIS A 202 -2.83 1.03 -0.17
N ARG A 203 -4.10 0.82 0.21
CA ARG A 203 -4.51 0.45 1.56
C ARG A 203 -3.87 -0.87 1.97
N GLN A 204 -3.96 -1.91 1.14
CA GLN A 204 -3.34 -3.21 1.42
C GLN A 204 -1.82 -3.08 1.62
N ARG A 205 -1.15 -2.28 0.77
CA ARG A 205 0.30 -2.04 0.88
C ARG A 205 0.67 -1.35 2.19
N LEU A 206 -0.04 -0.28 2.55
CA LEU A 206 0.22 0.47 3.77
C LEU A 206 -0.11 -0.36 5.03
N VAL A 207 -1.21 -1.12 5.02
CA VAL A 207 -1.58 -2.01 6.14
C VAL A 207 -0.59 -3.17 6.29
N GLY A 208 -0.17 -3.80 5.20
CA GLY A 208 0.74 -4.94 5.25
C GLY A 208 2.20 -4.56 5.55
N GLY A 209 2.67 -3.43 5.02
CA GLY A 209 4.10 -3.10 4.96
C GLY A 209 4.59 -2.07 5.98
N LEU A 210 3.74 -1.17 6.48
CA LEU A 210 4.19 -0.05 7.30
C LEU A 210 4.73 -0.52 8.66
N LEU A 211 5.96 -0.11 8.99
CA LEU A 211 6.63 -0.55 10.20
C LEU A 211 6.00 0.08 11.46
N PHE A 212 5.51 -0.75 12.36
CA PHE A 212 5.00 -0.32 13.65
C PHE A 212 6.11 0.01 14.65
N ARG A 213 5.95 1.14 15.35
CA ARG A 213 6.73 1.51 16.54
C ARG A 213 5.77 2.17 17.54
N ALA A 214 5.67 1.63 18.74
CA ALA A 214 4.69 2.06 19.74
C ALA A 214 4.82 3.55 20.16
N GLU A 215 6.03 4.12 20.02
CA GLU A 215 6.35 5.51 20.37
C GLU A 215 6.19 6.50 19.21
N LEU A 216 6.01 6.03 17.97
CA LEU A 216 5.96 6.90 16.79
C LEU A 216 4.62 6.80 16.08
N LEU A 217 4.06 7.96 15.72
CA LEU A 217 2.85 8.10 14.92
C LEU A 217 3.24 8.45 13.48
N THR A 218 3.10 7.51 12.55
CA THR A 218 3.38 7.78 11.14
C THR A 218 2.15 8.40 10.47
N ILE A 219 2.26 9.65 10.02
CA ILE A 219 1.21 10.31 9.21
C ILE A 219 1.60 10.22 7.75
N VAL A 220 0.91 9.36 7.03
CA VAL A 220 1.08 9.15 5.59
C VAL A 220 0.23 10.18 4.84
N LEU A 221 0.83 10.92 3.91
CA LEU A 221 0.21 12.04 3.21
C LEU A 221 0.05 11.76 1.72
N GLY A 222 -1.16 11.95 1.21
CA GLY A 222 -1.50 11.81 -0.20
C GLY A 222 -1.62 10.34 -0.63
N CYS A 223 -1.97 10.15 -1.89
CA CYS A 223 -2.05 8.84 -2.53
C CYS A 223 -1.49 8.94 -3.96
N PRO A 224 -0.58 8.05 -4.39
CA PRO A 224 -0.17 7.95 -5.78
C PRO A 224 -1.38 7.84 -6.71
N GLY A 225 -1.30 8.47 -7.88
CA GLY A 225 -2.41 8.52 -8.84
C GLY A 225 -3.63 9.37 -8.43
N ALA A 226 -3.68 9.89 -7.21
CA ALA A 226 -4.78 10.75 -6.73
C ALA A 226 -4.43 12.25 -6.84
N PRO A 227 -5.43 13.15 -6.77
CA PRO A 227 -5.20 14.58 -6.68
C PRO A 227 -4.29 14.98 -5.51
N ALA A 228 -3.66 16.15 -5.60
CA ALA A 228 -2.79 16.64 -4.54
C ALA A 228 -3.58 16.93 -3.25
N LEU A 229 -3.13 16.35 -2.12
CA LEU A 229 -3.73 16.61 -0.81
C LEU A 229 -3.49 18.07 -0.40
N PRO A 230 -4.52 18.87 -0.07
CA PRO A 230 -4.31 20.24 0.37
C PRO A 230 -3.65 20.32 1.75
N LEU A 231 -2.67 21.21 1.92
CA LEU A 231 -1.95 21.39 3.19
C LEU A 231 -2.87 21.75 4.38
N LYS A 232 -3.95 22.51 4.13
CA LYS A 232 -4.97 22.83 5.14
C LYS A 232 -5.61 21.60 5.78
N GLU A 233 -5.73 20.50 5.04
CA GLU A 233 -6.30 19.25 5.56
C GLU A 233 -5.32 18.55 6.51
N VAL A 234 -4.02 18.70 6.25
CA VAL A 234 -2.96 18.23 7.15
C VAL A 234 -2.98 19.02 8.46
N ALA A 235 -3.20 20.34 8.40
CA ALA A 235 -3.36 21.18 9.59
C ALA A 235 -4.59 20.76 10.43
N ARG A 236 -5.75 20.51 9.78
CA ARG A 236 -6.94 19.99 10.48
C ARG A 236 -6.69 18.66 11.17
N LEU A 237 -6.01 17.73 10.49
CA LEU A 237 -5.62 16.47 11.10
C LEU A 237 -4.70 16.70 12.31
N TRP A 238 -3.70 17.57 12.17
CA TRP A 238 -2.78 17.91 13.25
C TRP A 238 -3.49 18.50 14.48
N ASP A 239 -4.45 19.40 14.26
CA ASP A 239 -5.22 20.03 15.32
C ASP A 239 -6.10 19.02 16.07
N ALA A 240 -6.62 18.02 15.37
CA ALA A 240 -7.38 16.92 15.97
C ALA A 240 -6.52 15.94 16.80
N LEU A 241 -5.20 15.92 16.60
CA LEU A 241 -4.31 15.07 17.40
C LEU A 241 -4.18 15.58 18.83
N GLN A 242 -4.18 14.65 19.78
CA GLN A 242 -3.87 14.97 21.17
C GLN A 242 -2.48 15.61 21.28
N PRO A 243 -2.29 16.64 22.14
CA PRO A 243 -1.02 17.33 22.29
C PRO A 243 0.17 16.39 22.58
N ALA A 244 -0.05 15.32 23.36
CA ALA A 244 0.97 14.33 23.68
C ALA A 244 1.43 13.51 22.45
N ALA A 245 0.54 13.27 21.48
CA ALA A 245 0.85 12.51 20.27
C ALA A 245 1.64 13.33 19.25
N ARG A 246 1.56 14.66 19.27
CA ARG A 246 2.20 15.56 18.29
C ARG A 246 3.72 15.41 18.23
N ASN A 247 4.38 15.17 19.37
CA ASN A 247 5.83 14.93 19.44
C ASN A 247 6.25 13.58 18.83
N ALA A 248 5.34 12.61 18.78
CA ALA A 248 5.56 11.29 18.19
C ALA A 248 5.40 11.29 16.66
N VAL A 249 4.92 12.38 16.06
CA VAL A 249 4.57 12.42 14.63
C VAL A 249 5.81 12.32 13.74
N ARG A 250 5.71 11.47 12.72
CA ARG A 250 6.60 11.40 11.56
C ARG A 250 5.76 11.50 10.30
N PHE A 251 5.95 12.54 9.51
CA PHE A 251 5.27 12.69 8.23
C PHE A 251 5.96 11.83 7.17
N VAL A 252 5.17 11.21 6.29
CA VAL A 252 5.66 10.48 5.11
C VAL A 252 4.86 10.98 3.91
N GLN A 253 5.55 11.48 2.88
CA GLN A 253 4.90 11.76 1.61
C GLN A 253 4.73 10.45 0.84
N TYR A 254 3.49 10.04 0.64
CA TYR A 254 3.15 8.83 -0.12
C TYR A 254 2.63 9.14 -1.52
N GLY A 255 1.93 10.28 -1.68
CA GLY A 255 1.51 10.77 -2.98
C GLY A 255 1.63 12.29 -3.09
N PRO A 256 0.98 12.90 -4.11
CA PRO A 256 1.01 14.33 -4.31
C PRO A 256 0.40 15.10 -3.13
N VAL A 257 1.06 16.19 -2.73
CA VAL A 257 0.59 17.15 -1.71
C VAL A 257 0.73 18.54 -2.30
N ALA A 258 -0.27 19.40 -2.11
CA ALA A 258 -0.32 20.73 -2.71
C ALA A 258 0.65 21.69 -2.01
N VAL A 259 1.92 21.63 -2.41
CA VAL A 259 3.01 22.48 -1.92
C VAL A 259 3.27 23.59 -2.95
N PRO A 260 3.36 24.87 -2.55
CA PRO A 260 3.67 25.95 -3.50
C PRO A 260 5.06 25.75 -4.13
N GLU A 261 5.20 26.03 -5.43
CA GLU A 261 6.47 25.82 -6.16
C GLU A 261 7.62 26.70 -5.64
N ALA A 262 7.30 27.88 -5.09
CA ALA A 262 8.26 28.82 -4.52
C ALA A 262 8.72 28.45 -3.09
N SER A 263 8.26 27.33 -2.56
CA SER A 263 8.49 26.93 -1.17
C SER A 263 9.68 25.99 -0.99
N GLY A 264 10.28 25.99 0.21
CA GLY A 264 11.41 25.13 0.60
C GLY A 264 11.12 23.61 0.67
N GLY A 265 10.08 23.15 -0.04
CA GLY A 265 9.57 21.78 -0.04
C GLY A 265 8.55 21.50 1.05
N LEU A 266 7.92 20.32 0.98
CA LEU A 266 6.84 19.88 1.87
C LEU A 266 7.17 20.04 3.36
N GLY A 267 8.37 19.62 3.78
CA GLY A 267 8.75 19.66 5.19
C GLY A 267 8.81 21.07 5.77
N GLN A 268 9.28 22.04 4.98
CA GLN A 268 9.32 23.44 5.42
C GLN A 268 7.91 24.03 5.52
N GLU A 269 7.06 23.79 4.51
CA GLU A 269 5.68 24.26 4.51
C GLU A 269 4.87 23.67 5.67
N LEU A 270 5.09 22.40 6.01
CA LEU A 270 4.49 21.80 7.20
C LEU A 270 4.99 22.45 8.49
N ALA A 271 6.29 22.74 8.62
CA ALA A 271 6.82 23.42 9.80
C ALA A 271 6.21 24.81 9.98
N ASP A 272 6.11 25.57 8.88
CA ASP A 272 5.57 26.92 8.90
C ASP A 272 4.07 26.93 9.17
N LEU A 273 3.32 26.04 8.52
CA LEU A 273 1.87 25.91 8.71
C LEU A 273 1.51 25.51 10.14
N LEU A 274 2.22 24.53 10.70
CA LEU A 274 1.93 23.99 12.03
C LEU A 274 2.59 24.80 13.16
N ARG A 275 3.49 25.74 12.81
CA ARG A 275 4.27 26.59 13.72
C ARG A 275 5.04 25.79 14.78
N VAL A 276 5.43 24.56 14.44
CA VAL A 276 6.23 23.67 15.29
C VAL A 276 7.31 22.97 14.46
N PRO A 277 8.42 22.51 15.07
CA PRO A 277 9.37 21.64 14.38
C PRO A 277 8.69 20.35 13.93
N VAL A 278 8.89 19.96 12.68
CA VAL A 278 8.34 18.72 12.11
C VAL A 278 9.44 17.78 11.67
N ARG A 279 9.11 16.48 11.66
CA ARG A 279 10.00 15.41 11.20
C ARG A 279 9.38 14.76 9.97
N LEU A 280 10.10 14.81 8.84
CA LEU A 280 9.69 14.24 7.56
C LEU A 280 10.58 13.04 7.22
N CYS A 281 9.98 11.87 7.03
CA CYS A 281 10.67 10.70 6.52
C CYS A 281 10.94 10.83 5.03
N THR A 282 12.13 10.40 4.60
CA THR A 282 12.55 10.39 3.20
C THR A 282 11.83 9.35 2.35
N GLY A 283 11.23 8.35 3.00
CA GLY A 283 10.47 7.29 2.36
C GLY A 283 9.55 6.59 3.35
N LEU A 284 8.87 5.54 2.89
CA LEU A 284 7.98 4.73 3.70
C LEU A 284 8.81 3.78 4.57
N PRO A 285 8.69 3.84 5.91
CA PRO A 285 9.33 2.87 6.79
C PRO A 285 8.59 1.54 6.67
N THR A 286 9.28 0.51 6.18
CA THR A 286 8.70 -0.81 5.96
C THR A 286 9.34 -1.85 6.87
N GLY A 287 8.52 -2.76 7.39
CA GLY A 287 8.99 -3.95 8.08
C GLY A 287 8.50 -5.22 7.39
N ARG A 288 9.09 -6.36 7.74
CA ARG A 288 8.53 -7.67 7.41
C ARG A 288 7.81 -8.23 8.63
N ALA A 289 6.81 -9.07 8.41
CA ALA A 289 6.19 -9.82 9.50
C ALA A 289 7.25 -10.68 10.20
N GLY A 290 7.40 -10.54 11.52
CA GLY A 290 8.40 -11.25 12.33
C GLY A 290 9.81 -10.66 12.33
N ASP A 291 10.09 -9.61 11.55
CA ASP A 291 11.38 -8.91 11.54
C ASP A 291 11.24 -7.49 12.12
N HIS A 292 12.17 -7.11 12.99
CA HIS A 292 12.25 -5.77 13.58
C HIS A 292 13.21 -4.86 12.80
N SER A 293 13.86 -5.38 11.75
CA SER A 293 14.70 -4.59 10.87
C SER A 293 13.86 -3.52 10.18
N ALA A 294 14.27 -2.28 10.38
CA ALA A 294 13.60 -1.12 9.83
C ALA A 294 14.26 -0.74 8.51
N ASP A 295 13.67 -1.20 7.41
CA ASP A 295 14.00 -0.65 6.10
C ASP A 295 13.13 0.58 5.81
N MET A 296 13.64 1.43 4.94
CA MET A 296 12.90 2.57 4.41
C MET A 296 13.12 2.57 2.90
N TYR A 297 12.04 2.74 2.15
CA TYR A 297 12.09 2.84 0.69
C TYR A 297 11.46 4.15 0.27
N THR A 298 12.12 4.85 -0.65
CA THR A 298 11.51 5.98 -1.36
C THR A 298 10.26 5.52 -2.11
N ILE A 299 9.36 6.44 -2.43
CA ILE A 299 8.09 6.15 -3.10
C ILE A 299 8.09 6.83 -4.46
N CYS A 300 8.06 6.01 -5.52
CA CYS A 300 7.96 6.47 -6.90
C CYS A 300 6.57 7.08 -7.18
N GLU A 301 6.42 7.80 -8.29
CA GLU A 301 5.15 8.47 -8.65
C GLU A 301 3.96 7.50 -8.80
N ASP A 302 4.23 6.25 -9.19
CA ASP A 302 3.27 5.14 -9.28
C ASP A 302 2.99 4.45 -7.93
N GLY A 303 3.62 4.92 -6.85
CA GLY A 303 3.53 4.37 -5.51
C GLY A 303 4.40 3.14 -5.26
N SER A 304 5.14 2.66 -6.26
CA SER A 304 6.08 1.55 -6.11
C SER A 304 7.26 1.94 -5.22
N PRO A 305 7.87 0.98 -4.50
CA PRO A 305 9.07 1.25 -3.72
C PRO A 305 10.27 1.51 -4.65
N GLY A 306 10.96 2.61 -4.41
CA GLY A 306 12.22 2.95 -5.07
C GLY A 306 13.43 2.38 -4.32
N TRP A 307 14.47 3.19 -4.17
CA TRP A 307 15.71 2.82 -3.48
C TRP A 307 15.67 3.12 -1.98
N ARG A 308 16.62 2.56 -1.22
CA ARG A 308 16.73 2.76 0.25
C ARG A 308 17.50 4.05 0.54
N PRO A 309 16.88 5.13 1.07
CA PRO A 309 17.56 6.40 1.25
C PRO A 309 18.63 6.35 2.34
N PHE A 310 19.72 7.11 2.17
CA PHE A 310 20.78 7.22 3.18
C PHE A 310 20.37 8.12 4.33
N ALA A 311 19.88 9.32 4.03
CA ALA A 311 19.17 10.16 4.99
C ALA A 311 17.74 9.63 5.16
N ARG A 312 17.35 9.26 6.39
CA ARG A 312 16.04 8.63 6.67
C ARG A 312 15.00 9.62 7.16
N GLU A 313 15.39 10.57 7.99
CA GLU A 313 14.49 11.57 8.57
C GLU A 313 15.12 12.96 8.50
N PHE A 314 14.32 13.95 8.09
CA PHE A 314 14.67 15.36 8.06
C PHE A 314 13.88 16.16 9.11
N GLY A 315 14.57 17.05 9.80
CA GLY A 315 14.02 18.02 10.73
C GLY A 315 13.84 19.35 10.04
N HIS A 316 12.65 19.92 10.17
CA HIS A 316 12.34 21.25 9.68
C HIS A 316 11.86 22.10 10.84
N VAL A 317 12.37 23.32 10.94
CA VAL A 317 12.00 24.29 11.97
C VAL A 317 11.17 25.40 11.30
N PRO A 318 10.11 25.91 11.96
CA PRO A 318 9.32 27.00 11.39
C PRO A 318 10.19 28.23 11.14
N ARG A 319 9.96 28.89 10.01
CA ARG A 319 10.55 30.21 9.74
C ARG A 319 10.02 31.22 10.77
N PRO A 320 10.86 32.13 11.27
CA PRO A 320 10.38 33.23 12.10
C PRO A 320 9.39 34.07 11.28
N GLU A 321 8.31 34.53 11.91
CA GLU A 321 7.39 35.48 11.28
C GLU A 321 8.14 36.79 11.01
N GLY A 322 8.55 36.99 9.76
CA GLY A 322 9.17 38.22 9.31
C GLY A 322 8.12 39.30 9.10
N GLY A 323 8.22 40.40 9.85
CA GLY A 323 7.45 41.61 9.59
C GLY A 323 7.79 42.17 8.21
N GLY A 324 6.91 41.96 7.23
CA GLY A 324 6.84 42.72 5.96
C GLY A 324 7.99 42.61 4.96
N ALA A 325 9.12 41.96 5.29
CA ALA A 325 10.25 41.77 4.37
C ALA A 325 10.25 40.36 3.77
N ALA A 326 10.87 40.24 2.59
CA ALA A 326 10.96 39.01 1.77
C ALA A 326 11.16 37.74 2.63
N PRO A 327 10.50 36.61 2.27
CA PRO A 327 10.55 35.40 3.08
C PRO A 327 12.00 35.02 3.37
N ALA A 328 12.36 34.96 4.65
CA ALA A 328 13.68 34.54 5.08
C ALA A 328 14.00 33.19 4.40
N ALA A 329 15.20 33.09 3.81
CA ALA A 329 15.65 31.86 3.18
C ALA A 329 15.50 30.71 4.18
N ALA A 330 14.80 29.65 3.77
CA ALA A 330 14.59 28.50 4.63
C ALA A 330 15.96 27.93 5.04
N ALA A 331 16.14 27.66 6.34
CA ALA A 331 17.31 26.94 6.80
C ALA A 331 17.33 25.56 6.11
N PRO A 332 18.51 25.04 5.70
CA PRO A 332 18.59 23.72 5.11
C PRO A 332 18.07 22.68 6.11
N PRO A 333 17.34 21.66 5.63
CA PRO A 333 16.75 20.65 6.51
C PRO A 333 17.84 19.88 7.26
N GLU A 334 17.60 19.66 8.55
CA GLU A 334 18.50 18.90 9.42
C GLU A 334 18.36 17.40 9.14
N ILE A 335 19.43 16.67 8.86
CA ILE A 335 19.35 15.20 8.85
C ILE A 335 19.33 14.73 10.30
N VAL A 336 18.22 14.10 10.70
CA VAL A 336 17.97 13.66 12.10
C VAL A 336 18.39 12.21 12.29
N SER A 337 18.20 11.42 11.24
CA SER A 337 18.47 10.00 11.22
C SER A 337 19.00 9.62 9.85
N HIS A 338 20.03 8.78 9.82
CA HIS A 338 20.60 8.26 8.60
C HIS A 338 20.91 6.76 8.75
N ARG A 339 21.16 6.08 7.63
CA ARG A 339 21.78 4.75 7.59
C ARG A 339 23.22 4.89 7.12
N ARG A 340 24.09 4.04 7.63
CA ARG A 340 25.48 3.97 7.20
C ARG A 340 25.56 3.65 5.70
N PRO A 341 26.30 4.43 4.89
CA PRO A 341 26.37 4.20 3.44
C PRO A 341 27.04 2.89 3.06
N LEU A 342 28.17 2.58 3.69
CA LEU A 342 28.99 1.40 3.41
C LEU A 342 29.47 0.73 4.70
N PRO A 343 29.60 -0.60 4.74
CA PRO A 343 30.14 -1.29 5.91
C PRO A 343 31.64 -0.96 6.10
N GLY A 344 32.08 -0.87 7.36
CA GLY A 344 33.52 -0.79 7.69
C GLY A 344 34.21 0.57 7.55
N ILE A 345 33.57 1.59 6.95
CA ILE A 345 34.17 2.94 6.87
C ILE A 345 33.95 3.74 8.17
N PRO A 346 34.97 4.34 8.80
CA PRO A 346 34.80 5.05 10.06
C PRO A 346 34.01 6.36 9.87
N GLU A 347 33.11 6.62 10.82
CA GLU A 347 32.32 7.85 10.86
C GLU A 347 33.17 8.95 11.51
N THR A 348 33.29 10.09 10.83
CA THR A 348 34.01 11.27 11.31
C THR A 348 33.01 12.41 11.44
N MET A 349 32.61 12.74 12.66
CA MET A 349 31.68 13.84 12.89
C MET A 349 32.43 15.18 12.79
N ARG A 350 32.07 16.03 11.82
CA ARG A 350 32.47 17.45 11.81
C ARG A 350 31.22 18.31 11.86
N GLY A 351 30.98 18.95 13.00
CA GLY A 351 29.82 19.82 13.21
C GLY A 351 28.55 19.06 13.61
N VAL A 352 27.51 19.83 13.93
CA VAL A 352 26.30 19.32 14.63
C VAL A 352 25.36 18.55 13.69
N TYR A 353 25.50 18.67 12.36
CA TYR A 353 24.49 18.19 11.40
C TYR A 353 25.07 17.57 10.11
N GLN A 354 26.32 17.10 10.13
CA GLN A 354 26.97 16.49 8.96
C GLN A 354 27.42 15.06 9.27
N TYR A 355 26.87 14.10 8.53
CA TYR A 355 27.24 12.69 8.63
C TYR A 355 28.28 12.37 7.57
N ILE A 356 29.55 12.44 7.98
CA ILE A 356 30.70 12.31 7.10
C ILE A 356 31.44 11.01 7.45
N TYR A 357 31.83 10.27 6.43
CA TYR A 357 32.57 9.03 6.56
C TYR A 357 33.92 9.16 5.88
N GLN A 358 34.98 8.69 6.54
CA GLN A 358 36.30 8.66 5.95
C GLN A 358 36.37 7.50 4.96
N TYR A 359 36.35 7.80 3.66
CA TYR A 359 36.34 6.79 2.61
C TYR A 359 37.77 6.39 2.21
N ALA A 360 38.64 7.37 1.99
CA ALA A 360 40.05 7.19 1.67
C ALA A 360 40.88 8.38 2.18
N PRO A 361 42.22 8.31 2.24
CA PRO A 361 43.06 9.45 2.59
C PRO A 361 42.72 10.66 1.70
N GLY A 362 42.36 11.81 2.30
CA GLY A 362 41.95 13.00 1.54
C GLY A 362 40.65 12.85 0.74
N ALA A 363 39.76 11.92 1.10
CA ALA A 363 38.42 11.81 0.51
C ALA A 363 37.40 11.37 1.57
N VAL A 364 36.30 12.11 1.65
CA VAL A 364 35.19 11.84 2.55
C VAL A 364 33.91 11.60 1.77
N LEU A 365 33.04 10.78 2.36
CA LEU A 365 31.72 10.47 1.86
C LEU A 365 30.68 11.06 2.81
N GLU A 366 30.00 12.10 2.37
CA GLU A 366 28.96 12.80 3.13
C GLU A 366 27.56 12.30 2.74
N VAL A 367 26.67 12.14 3.71
CA VAL A 367 25.26 11.85 3.46
C VAL A 367 24.51 13.15 3.16
N VAL A 368 23.84 13.24 2.02
CA VAL A 368 23.08 14.42 1.57
C VAL A 368 21.64 14.05 1.20
N ARG A 369 20.79 15.05 0.94
CA ARG A 369 19.36 14.82 0.67
C ARG A 369 19.08 13.88 -0.49
N SER A 370 19.78 14.04 -1.61
CA SER A 370 19.57 13.24 -2.82
C SER A 370 20.41 11.95 -2.88
N GLY A 371 21.19 11.63 -1.84
CA GLY A 371 22.08 10.47 -1.82
C GLY A 371 23.37 10.69 -1.04
N LEU A 372 24.50 10.62 -1.73
CA LEU A 372 25.85 10.73 -1.15
C LEU A 372 26.67 11.79 -1.88
N TRP A 373 27.70 12.30 -1.22
CA TRP A 373 28.64 13.23 -1.83
C TRP A 373 30.09 12.83 -1.50
N MET A 374 30.84 12.50 -2.54
CA MET A 374 32.27 12.23 -2.52
C MET A 374 33.06 13.52 -2.71
N ARG A 375 33.82 13.93 -1.70
CA ARG A 375 34.53 15.21 -1.71
C ARG A 375 35.83 15.19 -0.90
N PRO A 376 36.73 16.16 -1.07
CA PRO A 376 37.81 16.43 -0.12
C PRO A 376 37.26 16.74 1.29
N PRO A 377 38.06 16.50 2.37
CA PRO A 377 37.69 16.86 3.73
C PRO A 377 37.45 18.37 3.90
N GLU A 378 38.17 19.19 3.15
CA GLU A 378 38.02 20.63 3.10
C GLU A 378 36.80 20.99 2.24
N ASP A 379 36.00 21.92 2.76
CA ASP A 379 34.82 22.43 2.07
C ASP A 379 35.27 23.34 0.90
N HIS A 380 34.95 22.94 -0.33
CA HIS A 380 35.26 23.68 -1.56
C HIS A 380 33.99 23.84 -2.42
N GLY A 381 33.82 25.01 -3.05
CA GLY A 381 32.73 25.28 -4.00
C GLY A 381 31.36 25.64 -3.37
N ASP A 382 30.29 25.46 -4.16
CA ASP A 382 28.90 25.75 -3.79
C ASP A 382 28.27 24.59 -3.00
N ILE A 383 28.69 24.47 -1.75
CA ILE A 383 28.30 23.43 -0.79
C ILE A 383 26.78 23.41 -0.54
N GLY A 384 26.12 24.56 -0.67
CA GLY A 384 24.68 24.71 -0.44
C GLY A 384 23.85 24.01 -1.51
N ALA A 385 24.29 24.03 -2.78
CA ALA A 385 23.56 23.45 -3.90
C ALA A 385 23.42 21.93 -3.78
N VAL A 386 24.50 21.21 -3.44
CA VAL A 386 24.48 19.74 -3.30
C VAL A 386 23.66 19.30 -2.10
N ARG A 387 23.81 19.98 -0.96
CA ARG A 387 23.05 19.68 0.27
C ARG A 387 21.54 19.94 0.11
N SER A 388 21.19 20.94 -0.69
CA SER A 388 19.80 21.33 -0.95
C SER A 388 19.18 20.65 -2.18
N ALA A 389 19.97 19.88 -2.94
CA ALA A 389 19.50 19.24 -4.17
C ALA A 389 18.26 18.37 -3.88
N PRO A 390 17.20 18.47 -4.71
CA PRO A 390 16.02 17.65 -4.54
C PRO A 390 16.38 16.17 -4.73
N MET A 391 15.66 15.31 -4.03
CA MET A 391 15.81 13.87 -4.16
C MET A 391 14.87 13.35 -5.23
N ASP A 392 15.39 12.53 -6.13
CA ASP A 392 14.59 11.69 -7.04
C ASP A 392 14.28 10.34 -6.34
N PRO A 393 13.00 9.97 -6.14
CA PRO A 393 12.61 8.69 -5.56
C PRO A 393 13.07 7.47 -6.35
N ALA A 394 13.30 7.58 -7.65
CA ALA A 394 13.73 6.46 -8.49
C ALA A 394 15.26 6.38 -8.63
N VAL A 395 15.98 7.49 -8.45
CA VAL A 395 17.39 7.59 -8.81
C VAL A 395 18.24 8.19 -7.67
N PRO A 396 18.99 7.36 -6.92
CA PRO A 396 20.01 7.87 -6.01
C PRO A 396 21.17 8.50 -6.75
N VAL A 397 21.79 9.52 -6.17
CA VAL A 397 22.97 10.18 -6.73
C VAL A 397 24.15 10.11 -5.75
N ILE A 398 25.32 9.73 -6.27
CA ILE A 398 26.62 10.03 -5.65
C ILE A 398 27.20 11.24 -6.39
N TRP A 399 27.18 12.38 -5.72
CA TRP A 399 27.85 13.58 -6.21
C TRP A 399 29.36 13.41 -6.07
N TYR A 400 30.15 13.94 -6.98
CA TYR A 400 31.59 14.09 -6.81
C TYR A 400 32.02 15.54 -6.98
N ASP A 401 32.94 15.99 -6.13
CA ASP A 401 33.53 17.33 -6.22
C ASP A 401 34.31 17.49 -7.54
N ALA A 402 34.05 18.59 -8.26
CA ALA A 402 34.66 18.92 -9.55
C ALA A 402 35.45 20.25 -9.51
N GLY A 403 35.93 20.67 -8.34
CA GLY A 403 36.59 21.96 -8.14
C GLY A 403 37.93 22.14 -8.86
N SER A 404 38.62 21.06 -9.21
CA SER A 404 39.80 21.05 -10.09
C SER A 404 39.79 19.80 -10.95
N ARG A 405 40.50 19.78 -12.09
CA ARG A 405 40.56 18.57 -12.96
C ARG A 405 41.14 17.36 -12.24
N GLU A 406 42.12 17.55 -11.36
CA GLU A 406 42.74 16.46 -10.59
C GLU A 406 41.78 15.95 -9.52
N THR A 407 41.15 16.86 -8.77
CA THR A 407 40.12 16.53 -7.77
C THR A 407 38.94 15.82 -8.43
N GLU A 408 38.47 16.31 -9.57
CA GLU A 408 37.35 15.72 -10.34
C GLU A 408 37.65 14.28 -10.72
N GLN A 409 38.79 14.01 -11.36
CA GLN A 409 39.18 12.66 -11.78
C GLN A 409 39.30 11.71 -10.59
N ARG A 410 39.86 12.19 -9.47
CA ARG A 410 40.03 11.40 -8.26
C ARG A 410 38.70 11.11 -7.57
N MET A 411 37.88 12.14 -7.32
CA MET A 411 36.60 12.01 -6.63
C MET A 411 35.59 11.22 -7.46
N ARG A 412 35.57 11.41 -8.78
CA ARG A 412 34.76 10.59 -9.68
C ARG A 412 35.12 9.11 -9.59
N ARG A 413 36.41 8.78 -9.64
CA ARG A 413 36.89 7.38 -9.52
C ARG A 413 36.46 6.76 -8.20
N LEU A 414 36.66 7.47 -7.09
CA LEU A 414 36.26 7.01 -5.76
C LEU A 414 34.74 6.90 -5.62
N ALA A 415 33.97 7.79 -6.24
CA ALA A 415 32.51 7.73 -6.27
C ALA A 415 32.00 6.51 -7.07
N GLU A 416 32.61 6.22 -8.21
CA GLU A 416 32.31 5.02 -9.00
C GLU A 416 32.66 3.74 -8.23
N GLU A 417 33.77 3.72 -7.50
CA GLU A 417 34.13 2.63 -6.60
C GLU A 417 33.14 2.48 -5.44
N ALA A 418 32.74 3.58 -4.80
CA ALA A 418 31.76 3.57 -3.72
C ALA A 418 30.41 3.02 -4.21
N ARG A 419 30.00 3.37 -5.44
CA ARG A 419 28.80 2.81 -6.08
C ARG A 419 28.85 1.29 -6.16
N GLN A 420 30.01 0.70 -6.48
CA GLN A 420 30.17 -0.76 -6.56
C GLN A 420 30.06 -1.46 -5.21
N HIS A 421 30.18 -0.73 -4.10
CA HIS A 421 30.01 -1.29 -2.76
C HIS A 421 28.58 -1.14 -2.20
N LEU A 422 27.69 -0.45 -2.93
CA LEU A 422 26.27 -0.35 -2.56
C LEU A 422 25.54 -1.69 -2.72
N ASP A 423 24.40 -1.83 -2.05
CA ASP A 423 23.50 -2.97 -2.23
C ASP A 423 23.06 -3.12 -3.70
N PRO A 424 22.80 -4.35 -4.20
CA PRO A 424 22.60 -4.61 -5.63
C PRO A 424 21.51 -3.72 -6.26
N LEU A 425 20.36 -3.59 -5.60
CA LEU A 425 19.24 -2.78 -6.10
C LEU A 425 19.61 -1.30 -6.19
N THR A 426 20.21 -0.73 -5.14
CA THR A 426 20.63 0.68 -5.16
C THR A 426 21.73 0.91 -6.19
N ARG A 427 22.69 -0.02 -6.32
CA ARG A 427 23.83 0.08 -7.26
C ARG A 427 23.38 0.21 -8.72
N GLU A 428 22.36 -0.55 -9.12
CA GLU A 428 21.85 -0.57 -10.50
C GLU A 428 21.26 0.77 -10.94
N VAL A 429 20.51 1.43 -10.05
CA VAL A 429 19.83 2.69 -10.36
C VAL A 429 20.66 3.93 -9.99
N CYS A 430 21.69 3.78 -9.15
CA CYS A 430 22.51 4.90 -8.66
C CYS A 430 23.33 5.56 -9.79
N ARG A 431 23.26 6.89 -9.87
CA ARG A 431 24.06 7.71 -10.79
C ARG A 431 25.23 8.37 -10.06
N VAL A 432 26.31 8.62 -10.80
CA VAL A 432 27.49 9.36 -10.32
C VAL A 432 27.56 10.66 -11.12
N LEU A 433 27.35 11.80 -10.45
CA LEU A 433 27.19 13.11 -11.11
C LEU A 433 28.16 14.15 -10.54
N PRO A 434 28.67 15.09 -11.35
CA PRO A 434 29.53 16.14 -10.85
C PRO A 434 28.72 17.14 -10.01
N ALA A 435 29.29 17.58 -8.89
CA ALA A 435 28.79 18.70 -8.11
C ALA A 435 29.10 20.02 -8.84
N VAL A 436 28.27 20.38 -9.84
CA VAL A 436 28.37 21.66 -10.56
C VAL A 436 27.39 22.70 -10.00
N SER A 437 27.83 23.96 -9.90
CA SER A 437 27.07 25.06 -9.26
C SER A 437 25.65 25.28 -9.81
N GLY A 438 24.74 25.55 -8.86
CA GLY A 438 23.55 26.41 -8.95
C GLY A 438 22.37 25.96 -9.81
N ALA A 439 22.55 25.75 -11.11
CA ALA A 439 21.43 25.61 -12.06
C ALA A 439 21.33 24.22 -12.71
N SER A 440 22.42 23.45 -12.71
CA SER A 440 22.50 22.18 -13.43
C SER A 440 22.13 20.97 -12.57
N ALA A 441 22.21 21.04 -11.23
CA ALA A 441 21.83 19.91 -10.37
C ALA A 441 20.33 19.53 -10.50
N ALA A 442 19.43 20.53 -10.60
CA ALA A 442 18.02 20.31 -10.89
C ALA A 442 17.76 19.90 -12.35
N GLY A 443 18.54 20.43 -13.30
CA GLY A 443 18.47 20.07 -14.72
C GLY A 443 18.99 18.67 -15.03
N ALA A 444 20.02 18.19 -14.32
CA ALA A 444 20.61 16.86 -14.46
C ALA A 444 19.73 15.76 -13.87
N LEU A 445 18.86 16.11 -12.92
CA LEU A 445 17.81 15.25 -12.37
C LEU A 445 16.51 15.30 -13.20
N SER A 446 16.41 16.18 -14.21
CA SER A 446 15.23 16.23 -15.09
C SER A 446 15.27 15.11 -16.15
N PRO A 447 14.16 14.39 -16.41
CA PRO A 447 14.08 13.35 -17.45
C PRO A 447 14.37 13.83 -18.88
N ARG A 448 14.38 15.16 -19.09
CA ARG A 448 14.45 15.82 -20.39
C ARG A 448 15.87 16.21 -20.81
N ALA A 449 16.88 16.08 -19.95
CA ALA A 449 18.27 16.37 -20.27
C ALA A 449 19.03 15.13 -20.82
N LEU A 450 18.44 14.45 -21.80
CA LEU A 450 19.16 13.50 -22.65
C LEU A 450 19.70 14.27 -23.86
N PRO A 451 21.01 14.23 -24.18
CA PRO A 451 21.44 14.62 -25.52
C PRO A 451 20.79 13.65 -26.52
N PRO A 452 20.16 14.14 -27.60
CA PRO A 452 19.60 13.25 -28.61
C PRO A 452 20.74 12.46 -29.24
N ALA A 453 20.60 11.13 -29.23
CA ALA A 453 21.44 10.27 -30.05
C ALA A 453 21.38 10.77 -31.50
N ALA A 454 22.54 11.11 -32.06
CA ALA A 454 22.67 11.63 -33.41
C ALA A 454 21.99 10.70 -34.42
N ARG A 455 20.91 11.19 -35.05
CA ARG A 455 20.36 10.59 -36.27
C ARG A 455 21.07 11.18 -37.48
N PRO A 456 21.34 10.39 -38.53
CA PRO A 456 21.96 10.88 -39.76
C PRO A 456 21.03 11.85 -40.48
N ALA A 457 21.61 12.96 -40.94
CA ALA A 457 20.91 14.03 -41.66
C ALA A 457 20.34 13.53 -43.01
N ARG A 458 19.12 13.95 -43.32
CA ARG A 458 18.54 13.93 -44.67
C ARG A 458 17.99 15.33 -44.99
N PRO A 459 17.93 15.74 -46.27
CA PRO A 459 18.16 17.11 -46.70
C PRO A 459 16.94 18.00 -46.53
N GLU A 460 17.22 19.27 -46.26
CA GLU A 460 16.26 20.36 -46.19
C GLU A 460 15.61 20.63 -47.55
N THR A 461 14.33 21.02 -47.53
CA THR A 461 13.65 21.68 -48.64
C THR A 461 12.72 22.76 -48.05
N PRO A 462 12.58 23.95 -48.68
CA PRO A 462 12.43 25.22 -47.97
C PRO A 462 11.02 25.56 -47.48
N ALA A 463 11.01 26.48 -46.52
CA ALA A 463 9.87 27.11 -45.88
C ALA A 463 8.86 27.74 -46.86
N ALA A 464 7.58 27.54 -46.55
CA ALA A 464 6.48 28.39 -47.00
C ALA A 464 5.90 29.14 -45.79
N ALA A 465 5.68 30.43 -46.00
CA ALA A 465 5.32 31.42 -44.99
C ALA A 465 3.80 31.56 -44.77
N GLU A 466 3.46 32.12 -43.60
CA GLU A 466 2.19 32.77 -43.21
C GLU A 466 0.96 31.85 -43.05
N VAL A 467 0.05 32.03 -42.07
CA VAL A 467 -0.64 33.25 -41.63
C VAL A 467 -1.02 33.18 -40.14
N ARG A 468 -0.95 34.33 -39.47
CA ARG A 468 -1.35 34.59 -38.09
C ARG A 468 -2.81 35.09 -38.07
N ALA A 469 -3.65 34.61 -37.15
CA ALA A 469 -4.98 35.17 -36.88
C ALA A 469 -5.29 35.19 -35.36
N PRO A 470 -6.12 36.13 -34.87
CA PRO A 470 -5.88 36.83 -33.60
C PRO A 470 -6.79 36.44 -32.43
N ALA A 471 -6.38 36.90 -31.24
CA ALA A 471 -7.02 36.75 -29.94
C ALA A 471 -8.43 37.38 -29.85
N ARG A 472 -9.34 36.73 -29.13
CA ARG A 472 -10.63 37.28 -28.68
C ARG A 472 -10.58 37.59 -27.18
N ARG A 473 -10.91 38.84 -26.82
CA ARG A 473 -11.17 39.32 -25.45
C ARG A 473 -12.61 39.03 -25.01
N PRO A 474 -12.89 39.03 -23.69
CA PRO A 474 -14.19 38.68 -23.11
C PRO A 474 -15.15 39.88 -23.03
N GLY A 475 -16.45 39.60 -23.10
CA GLY A 475 -17.55 40.57 -22.92
C GLY A 475 -18.41 40.25 -21.68
N PRO A 476 -19.17 41.23 -21.18
CA PRO A 476 -19.57 41.36 -19.77
C PRO A 476 -20.91 40.67 -19.43
N GLY A 477 -21.07 40.28 -18.16
CA GLY A 477 -22.31 39.71 -17.63
C GLY A 477 -23.39 40.73 -17.29
N PRO A 478 -24.57 40.27 -16.85
CA PRO A 478 -25.47 41.10 -16.06
C PRO A 478 -25.86 40.51 -14.70
N ALA A 479 -26.17 41.47 -13.83
CA ALA A 479 -26.54 41.48 -12.43
C ALA A 479 -27.71 40.58 -11.97
N THR A 480 -27.68 40.36 -10.65
CA THR A 480 -28.71 39.88 -9.73
C THR A 480 -30.01 40.70 -9.73
N PRO A 481 -31.08 40.14 -9.15
CA PRO A 481 -31.83 40.88 -8.13
C PRO A 481 -32.10 40.08 -6.83
N ASP A 482 -32.27 40.87 -5.76
CA ASP A 482 -32.48 40.50 -4.37
C ASP A 482 -33.81 39.78 -4.03
N ALA A 483 -33.71 38.98 -2.96
CA ALA A 483 -34.62 38.49 -1.90
C ALA A 483 -36.08 39.03 -1.77
N PRO A 484 -37.00 38.33 -1.04
CA PRO A 484 -36.92 38.26 0.44
C PRO A 484 -37.32 36.91 1.10
N ALA A 485 -36.99 36.83 2.39
CA ALA A 485 -37.16 35.72 3.33
C ALA A 485 -38.60 35.44 3.78
N ALA A 486 -38.88 34.19 4.20
CA ALA A 486 -39.82 33.88 5.29
C ALA A 486 -39.57 32.47 5.85
N ALA A 487 -39.61 32.39 7.19
CA ALA A 487 -39.31 31.25 8.04
C ALA A 487 -40.32 30.09 7.99
N LEU A 488 -39.94 28.91 8.50
CA LEU A 488 -40.54 28.24 9.68
C LEU A 488 -40.03 26.78 9.84
N ARG A 489 -39.43 26.52 11.02
CA ARG A 489 -39.62 25.36 11.91
C ARG A 489 -39.22 23.93 11.47
N SER A 490 -38.08 23.53 12.06
CA SER A 490 -37.88 22.38 12.96
C SER A 490 -37.93 20.91 12.46
N PRO A 491 -37.14 20.02 13.12
CA PRO A 491 -36.77 18.70 12.62
C PRO A 491 -37.72 17.59 13.12
N VAL A 492 -37.92 16.57 12.30
CA VAL A 492 -38.61 15.34 12.69
C VAL A 492 -37.57 14.32 13.16
N HIS A 493 -37.47 14.15 14.48
CA HIS A 493 -37.09 12.88 15.07
C HIS A 493 -38.26 11.89 14.92
N VAL A 494 -38.00 10.67 14.43
CA VAL A 494 -38.83 9.51 14.79
C VAL A 494 -37.91 8.43 15.34
N ALA A 495 -38.26 8.03 16.55
CA ALA A 495 -37.59 7.06 17.38
C ALA A 495 -37.96 5.62 17.00
N ALA A 496 -37.16 4.72 17.55
CA ALA A 496 -37.30 3.27 17.60
C ALA A 496 -38.70 2.77 17.97
N HIS A 497 -39.09 1.65 17.37
CA HIS A 497 -40.08 0.72 17.91
C HIS A 497 -39.46 -0.66 18.03
N SER A 498 -39.26 -1.10 19.28
CA SER A 498 -39.21 -2.51 19.66
C SER A 498 -40.63 -2.95 20.04
N GLY A 499 -41.03 -4.18 19.68
CA GLY A 499 -42.26 -4.76 20.20
C GLY A 499 -42.73 -6.05 19.53
N LEU A 500 -42.30 -7.18 20.12
CA LEU A 500 -43.11 -8.37 20.46
C LEU A 500 -43.77 -9.23 19.35
N GLY A 501 -43.32 -10.49 19.30
CA GLY A 501 -44.15 -11.68 19.60
C GLY A 501 -45.21 -12.11 18.59
N GLY A 502 -45.00 -13.27 17.95
CA GLY A 502 -46.05 -13.99 17.22
C GLY A 502 -45.59 -15.35 16.69
N GLN A 503 -46.00 -16.42 17.37
CA GLN A 503 -45.70 -17.82 17.07
C GLN A 503 -46.69 -18.43 16.05
N VAL A 504 -46.15 -19.32 15.19
CA VAL A 504 -46.75 -20.52 14.58
C VAL A 504 -47.89 -20.36 13.54
N SER A 505 -47.62 -20.83 12.32
CA SER A 505 -48.56 -21.71 11.61
C SER A 505 -47.82 -22.67 10.66
N ARG A 506 -48.04 -23.97 10.93
CA ARG A 506 -47.67 -25.14 10.13
C ARG A 506 -48.43 -25.15 8.82
N HIS A 507 -47.77 -25.50 7.71
CA HIS A 507 -48.40 -26.20 6.59
C HIS A 507 -47.53 -27.40 6.21
N ALA A 508 -48.06 -28.60 6.48
CA ALA A 508 -47.79 -29.84 5.74
C ALA A 508 -48.60 -29.79 4.43
N ALA A 509 -48.39 -30.56 3.36
CA ALA A 509 -47.41 -31.55 2.93
C ALA A 509 -47.53 -31.61 1.38
N THR A 510 -46.47 -31.97 0.66
CA THR A 510 -46.58 -32.87 -0.52
C THR A 510 -45.21 -33.53 -0.74
N ALA A 511 -45.18 -34.85 -0.62
CA ALA A 511 -44.02 -35.69 -0.86
C ALA A 511 -43.77 -35.83 -2.37
N LEU A 512 -42.57 -35.45 -2.82
CA LEU A 512 -41.99 -35.92 -4.07
C LEU A 512 -40.84 -36.87 -3.72
N THR A 513 -40.91 -38.06 -4.28
CA THR A 513 -39.98 -39.18 -4.15
C THR A 513 -38.54 -38.71 -4.40
N ALA A 514 -37.72 -38.70 -3.34
CA ALA A 514 -36.30 -38.36 -3.43
C ALA A 514 -35.51 -39.57 -3.95
N VAL A 515 -34.93 -39.41 -5.14
CA VAL A 515 -33.76 -40.17 -5.60
C VAL A 515 -32.65 -39.99 -4.56
N PRO A 516 -31.88 -41.02 -4.18
CA PRO A 516 -30.80 -40.85 -3.19
C PRO A 516 -29.78 -39.84 -3.72
N ALA A 517 -29.84 -38.62 -3.17
CA ALA A 517 -28.84 -37.60 -3.40
C ALA A 517 -27.53 -38.13 -2.81
N GLN A 518 -26.58 -38.47 -3.69
CA GLN A 518 -25.19 -38.60 -3.29
C GLN A 518 -24.83 -37.32 -2.54
N VAL A 519 -24.46 -37.47 -1.27
CA VAL A 519 -23.92 -36.38 -0.45
C VAL A 519 -22.64 -35.93 -1.14
N ALA A 520 -22.73 -34.87 -1.93
CA ALA A 520 -21.57 -34.14 -2.39
C ALA A 520 -20.86 -33.63 -1.13
N GLU A 521 -19.60 -34.01 -0.95
CA GLU A 521 -18.73 -33.41 0.06
C GLU A 521 -18.83 -31.87 -0.02
N PRO A 522 -18.68 -31.13 1.09
CA PRO A 522 -18.67 -29.68 1.03
C PRO A 522 -17.53 -29.27 0.10
N LEU A 523 -17.87 -28.72 -1.07
CA LEU A 523 -16.87 -28.23 -2.01
C LEU A 523 -15.94 -27.30 -1.23
N PRO A 524 -14.61 -27.53 -1.22
CA PRO A 524 -13.68 -26.56 -0.67
C PRO A 524 -13.94 -25.20 -1.33
N ASP A 525 -13.85 -24.11 -0.56
CA ASP A 525 -14.03 -22.73 -1.04
C ASP A 525 -13.38 -22.58 -2.43
N PRO A 526 -14.17 -22.41 -3.50
CA PRO A 526 -13.67 -22.49 -4.86
C PRO A 526 -12.59 -21.43 -5.09
N HIS A 527 -12.71 -20.25 -4.47
CA HIS A 527 -11.70 -19.19 -4.55
C HIS A 527 -10.36 -19.65 -3.96
N ARG A 528 -10.38 -20.32 -2.79
CA ARG A 528 -9.17 -20.85 -2.16
C ARG A 528 -8.50 -21.90 -3.02
N ALA A 529 -9.26 -22.82 -3.59
CA ALA A 529 -8.70 -23.91 -4.39
C ALA A 529 -8.13 -23.41 -5.73
N ILE A 530 -8.82 -22.47 -6.39
CA ILE A 530 -8.34 -21.76 -7.59
C ILE A 530 -7.05 -20.99 -7.28
N TRP A 531 -7.02 -20.23 -6.17
CA TRP A 531 -5.86 -19.45 -5.76
C TRP A 531 -4.64 -20.35 -5.48
N GLN A 532 -4.83 -21.48 -4.79
CA GLN A 532 -3.76 -22.44 -4.54
C GLN A 532 -3.20 -23.05 -5.82
N ALA A 533 -4.05 -23.41 -6.78
CA ALA A 533 -3.61 -23.91 -8.09
C ALA A 533 -2.82 -22.83 -8.86
N ALA A 534 -3.29 -21.59 -8.85
CA ALA A 534 -2.61 -20.46 -9.51
C ALA A 534 -1.24 -20.15 -8.90
N GLN A 535 -1.13 -20.10 -7.57
CA GLN A 535 0.13 -19.83 -6.86
C GLN A 535 1.16 -20.96 -7.04
N ALA A 536 0.70 -22.19 -7.29
CA ALA A 536 1.56 -23.31 -7.59
C ALA A 536 1.94 -23.41 -9.08
N GLY A 537 1.63 -22.38 -9.89
CA GLY A 537 1.91 -22.35 -11.33
C GLY A 537 1.02 -23.27 -12.16
N ARG A 538 0.00 -23.91 -11.56
CA ARG A 538 -0.94 -24.81 -12.24
C ARG A 538 -2.08 -23.99 -12.86
N HIS A 539 -1.72 -23.06 -13.74
CA HIS A 539 -2.65 -22.10 -14.34
C HIS A 539 -3.78 -22.77 -15.14
N THR A 540 -3.50 -23.87 -15.84
CA THR A 540 -4.52 -24.65 -16.58
C THR A 540 -5.55 -25.29 -15.66
N GLU A 541 -5.12 -25.82 -14.51
CA GLU A 541 -6.01 -26.40 -13.50
C GLU A 541 -6.88 -25.30 -12.86
N ALA A 542 -6.26 -24.18 -12.46
CA ALA A 542 -6.97 -23.02 -11.94
C ALA A 542 -8.03 -22.51 -12.95
N ALA A 543 -7.67 -22.40 -14.23
CA ALA A 543 -8.58 -21.96 -15.29
C ALA A 543 -9.77 -22.92 -15.49
N ALA A 544 -9.54 -24.24 -15.42
CA ALA A 544 -10.61 -25.24 -15.50
C ALA A 544 -11.58 -25.14 -14.31
N MET A 545 -11.05 -24.93 -13.09
CA MET A 545 -11.86 -24.76 -11.90
C MET A 545 -12.73 -23.49 -11.98
N VAL A 546 -12.18 -22.38 -12.48
CA VAL A 546 -12.93 -21.13 -12.65
C VAL A 546 -14.00 -21.28 -13.73
N ALA A 547 -13.69 -21.96 -14.84
CA ALA A 547 -14.67 -22.22 -15.89
C ALA A 547 -15.85 -23.06 -15.37
N ALA A 548 -15.60 -24.02 -14.48
CA ALA A 548 -16.68 -24.79 -13.85
C ALA A 548 -17.56 -23.92 -12.92
N MET A 549 -16.97 -22.94 -12.22
CA MET A 549 -17.73 -21.99 -11.39
C MET A 549 -18.52 -20.99 -12.23
N GLU A 550 -17.95 -20.49 -13.31
CA GLU A 550 -18.64 -19.64 -14.28
C GLU A 550 -19.84 -20.38 -14.90
N GLU A 551 -19.66 -21.63 -15.32
CA GLU A 551 -20.73 -22.43 -15.89
C GLU A 551 -21.82 -22.73 -14.86
N HIS A 552 -21.43 -22.94 -13.60
CA HIS A 552 -22.38 -23.05 -12.49
C HIS A 552 -23.18 -21.75 -12.32
N ALA A 553 -22.51 -20.60 -12.22
CA ALA A 553 -23.15 -19.29 -12.10
C ALA A 553 -24.04 -18.96 -13.31
N LEU A 554 -23.61 -19.33 -14.52
CA LEU A 554 -24.41 -19.19 -15.74
C LEU A 554 -25.72 -19.97 -15.66
N ARG A 555 -25.70 -21.19 -15.11
CA ARG A 555 -26.90 -22.03 -14.94
C ARG A 555 -27.80 -21.56 -13.80
N THR A 556 -27.24 -21.03 -12.71
CA THR A 556 -28.00 -20.71 -11.49
C THR A 556 -28.44 -19.25 -11.44
N ALA A 557 -27.58 -18.32 -11.82
CA ALA A 557 -27.79 -16.88 -11.73
C ALA A 557 -27.98 -16.20 -13.10
N GLY A 558 -27.61 -16.88 -14.19
CA GLY A 558 -27.78 -16.39 -15.56
C GLY A 558 -26.58 -15.58 -16.08
N PRO A 559 -26.48 -15.40 -17.41
CA PRO A 559 -25.30 -14.81 -18.09
C PRO A 559 -25.00 -13.36 -17.74
N ASP A 560 -25.99 -12.69 -17.17
CA ASP A 560 -25.98 -11.27 -16.88
C ASP A 560 -25.81 -10.97 -15.38
N SER A 561 -25.65 -12.02 -14.56
CA SER A 561 -25.48 -11.88 -13.12
C SER A 561 -24.12 -11.29 -12.72
N PRO A 562 -24.05 -10.54 -11.61
CA PRO A 562 -22.77 -10.12 -11.03
C PRO A 562 -21.84 -11.30 -10.72
N GLU A 563 -22.41 -12.46 -10.39
CA GLU A 563 -21.64 -13.67 -10.07
C GLU A 563 -20.97 -14.26 -11.32
N THR A 564 -21.69 -14.38 -12.45
CA THR A 564 -21.08 -14.79 -13.73
C THR A 564 -20.01 -13.81 -14.20
N ARG A 565 -20.25 -12.50 -14.04
CA ARG A 565 -19.25 -11.46 -14.35
C ARG A 565 -17.99 -11.60 -13.49
N HIS A 566 -18.16 -11.82 -12.19
CA HIS A 566 -17.05 -12.02 -11.27
C HIS A 566 -16.15 -13.19 -11.68
N TRP A 567 -16.74 -14.31 -12.11
CA TRP A 567 -15.97 -15.45 -12.60
C TRP A 567 -15.27 -15.17 -13.93
N LEU A 568 -15.88 -14.40 -14.85
CA LEU A 568 -15.24 -13.92 -16.08
C LEU A 568 -14.01 -13.05 -15.79
N GLU A 569 -14.09 -12.15 -14.82
CA GLU A 569 -12.97 -11.29 -14.38
C GLU A 569 -11.81 -12.11 -13.81
N ILE A 570 -12.11 -13.12 -12.98
CA ILE A 570 -11.09 -14.04 -12.44
C ILE A 570 -10.41 -14.81 -13.57
N ARG A 571 -11.15 -15.26 -14.60
CA ARG A 571 -10.55 -15.94 -15.77
C ARG A 571 -9.62 -15.00 -16.54
N ALA A 572 -9.99 -13.73 -16.69
CA ALA A 572 -9.15 -12.74 -17.37
C ALA A 572 -7.82 -12.53 -16.62
N ASP A 573 -7.86 -12.44 -15.28
CA ASP A 573 -6.65 -12.31 -14.45
C ASP A 573 -5.75 -13.55 -14.52
N LEU A 574 -6.34 -14.75 -14.52
CA LEU A 574 -5.58 -16.00 -14.66
C LEU A 574 -4.92 -16.13 -16.04
N ALA A 575 -5.64 -15.78 -17.11
CA ALA A 575 -5.08 -15.76 -18.46
C ALA A 575 -3.89 -14.77 -18.55
N ARG A 576 -4.01 -13.59 -17.95
CA ARG A 576 -2.93 -12.60 -17.85
C ARG A 576 -1.71 -13.14 -17.10
N ARG A 577 -1.92 -13.86 -15.97
CA ARG A 577 -0.82 -14.49 -15.20
C ARG A 577 -0.15 -15.64 -15.95
N ALA A 578 -0.88 -16.30 -16.85
CA ALA A 578 -0.37 -17.34 -17.72
C ALA A 578 0.27 -16.80 -19.02
N ASP A 579 0.42 -15.47 -19.16
CA ASP A 579 0.87 -14.77 -20.37
C ASP A 579 0.03 -15.07 -21.64
N ASP A 580 -1.21 -15.54 -21.48
CA ASP A 580 -2.19 -15.70 -22.56
C ASP A 580 -2.99 -14.40 -22.76
N TYR A 581 -2.32 -13.39 -23.33
CA TYR A 581 -2.90 -12.07 -23.54
C TYR A 581 -4.03 -12.06 -24.58
N VAL A 582 -4.06 -13.02 -25.51
CA VAL A 582 -5.18 -13.18 -26.46
C VAL A 582 -6.43 -13.51 -25.66
N ARG A 583 -6.36 -14.54 -24.82
CA ARG A 583 -7.48 -14.98 -24.00
C ARG A 583 -7.89 -13.95 -22.95
N ALA A 584 -6.91 -13.29 -22.31
CA ALA A 584 -7.18 -12.23 -21.35
C ALA A 584 -7.93 -11.05 -22.00
N THR A 585 -7.56 -10.67 -23.23
CA THR A 585 -8.23 -9.59 -23.96
C THR A 585 -9.68 -9.95 -24.28
N GLU A 586 -9.95 -11.14 -24.79
CA GLU A 586 -11.31 -11.60 -25.10
C GLU A 586 -12.22 -11.61 -23.87
N LEU A 587 -11.69 -12.06 -22.73
CA LEU A 587 -12.45 -12.11 -21.48
C LEU A 587 -12.77 -10.69 -20.96
N CYS A 588 -11.81 -9.76 -21.03
CA CYS A 588 -12.06 -8.37 -20.68
C CYS A 588 -13.10 -7.70 -21.62
N ILE A 589 -13.06 -8.01 -22.93
CA ILE A 589 -14.07 -7.57 -23.90
C ILE A 589 -15.46 -8.10 -23.53
N ALA A 590 -15.56 -9.37 -23.14
CA ALA A 590 -16.82 -9.98 -22.70
C ALA A 590 -17.38 -9.30 -21.43
N VAL A 591 -16.51 -8.99 -20.46
CA VAL A 591 -16.88 -8.24 -19.24
C VAL A 591 -17.38 -6.83 -19.59
N ALA A 592 -16.67 -6.11 -20.47
CA ALA A 592 -17.08 -4.78 -20.91
C ALA A 592 -18.45 -4.80 -21.61
N HIS A 593 -18.70 -5.77 -22.50
CA HIS A 593 -20.01 -5.94 -23.12
C HIS A 593 -21.10 -6.26 -22.11
N ALA A 594 -20.83 -7.09 -21.10
CA ALA A 594 -21.79 -7.37 -20.04
C ALA A 594 -22.14 -6.10 -19.27
N LEU A 595 -21.15 -5.30 -18.87
CA LEU A 595 -21.37 -4.04 -18.16
C LEU A 595 -22.16 -3.03 -18.99
N LEU A 596 -21.85 -2.92 -20.29
CA LEU A 596 -22.56 -2.02 -21.20
C LEU A 596 -24.04 -2.37 -21.36
N ARG A 597 -24.39 -3.65 -21.35
CA ARG A 597 -25.80 -4.08 -21.42
C ARG A 597 -26.60 -3.69 -20.18
N HIS A 598 -25.99 -3.66 -19.00
CA HIS A 598 -26.69 -3.46 -17.71
C HIS A 598 -26.64 -2.03 -17.19
N HIS A 599 -25.49 -1.40 -17.33
CA HIS A 599 -25.19 -0.14 -16.65
C HIS A 599 -25.02 1.02 -17.62
N GLY A 600 -24.89 0.73 -18.92
CA GLY A 600 -24.62 1.74 -19.96
C GLY A 600 -23.14 2.14 -20.01
N PRO A 601 -22.78 3.04 -20.95
CA PRO A 601 -21.39 3.43 -21.22
C PRO A 601 -20.78 4.38 -20.20
N ASP A 602 -21.60 5.10 -19.43
CA ASP A 602 -21.13 6.17 -18.54
C ASP A 602 -20.68 5.67 -17.16
N THR A 603 -20.60 4.35 -16.95
CA THR A 603 -20.17 3.79 -15.67
C THR A 603 -18.67 3.60 -15.57
N PRO A 604 -18.07 3.90 -14.41
CA PRO A 604 -16.63 3.72 -14.20
C PRO A 604 -16.21 2.24 -14.35
N GLU A 605 -17.10 1.29 -14.08
CA GLU A 605 -16.86 -0.14 -14.29
C GLU A 605 -16.73 -0.48 -15.77
N ALA A 606 -17.59 0.08 -16.63
CA ALA A 606 -17.50 -0.10 -18.09
C ALA A 606 -16.18 0.50 -18.63
N GLY A 607 -15.81 1.70 -18.18
CA GLY A 607 -14.52 2.33 -18.49
C GLY A 607 -13.33 1.45 -18.11
N THR A 608 -13.33 0.95 -16.87
CA THR A 608 -12.28 0.07 -16.33
C THR A 608 -12.15 -1.23 -17.12
N ALA A 609 -13.27 -1.87 -17.49
CA ALA A 609 -13.25 -3.10 -18.26
C ALA A 609 -12.66 -2.90 -19.68
N VAL A 610 -13.00 -1.79 -20.34
CA VAL A 610 -12.43 -1.46 -21.65
C VAL A 610 -10.94 -1.07 -21.54
N ASP A 611 -10.53 -0.43 -20.44
CA ASP A 611 -9.11 -0.15 -20.13
C ASP A 611 -8.29 -1.43 -19.92
N ASN A 612 -8.83 -2.39 -19.18
CA ASN A 612 -8.21 -3.70 -18.99
C ASN A 612 -8.10 -4.48 -20.30
N ALA A 613 -9.14 -4.45 -21.15
CA ALA A 613 -9.10 -5.05 -22.49
C ALA A 613 -8.01 -4.42 -23.36
N HIS A 614 -7.87 -3.09 -23.31
CA HIS A 614 -6.81 -2.38 -24.00
C HIS A 614 -5.42 -2.77 -23.48
N HIS A 615 -5.20 -2.76 -22.18
CA HIS A 615 -3.93 -3.15 -21.58
C HIS A 615 -3.48 -4.56 -22.00
N CYS A 616 -4.40 -5.53 -22.00
CA CYS A 616 -4.11 -6.89 -22.45
C CYS A 616 -3.81 -6.94 -23.95
N TRP A 617 -4.56 -6.21 -24.78
CA TRP A 617 -4.39 -6.22 -26.23
C TRP A 617 -3.04 -5.65 -26.68
N GLU A 618 -2.49 -4.64 -26.00
CA GLU A 618 -1.15 -4.10 -26.29
C GLU A 618 -0.04 -5.14 -26.13
N ARG A 619 -0.28 -6.18 -25.33
CA ARG A 619 0.66 -7.26 -25.03
C ARG A 619 0.46 -8.50 -25.92
N VAL A 620 -0.55 -8.49 -26.80
CA VAL A 620 -0.73 -9.54 -27.81
C VAL A 620 0.38 -9.44 -28.87
N THR A 621 1.19 -10.49 -28.97
CA THR A 621 2.35 -10.53 -29.86
C THR A 621 2.06 -11.12 -31.23
N ASP A 622 1.04 -11.99 -31.35
CA ASP A 622 0.61 -12.58 -32.63
C ASP A 622 -0.10 -11.53 -33.50
N PRO A 623 0.46 -11.15 -34.67
CA PRO A 623 -0.14 -10.17 -35.57
C PRO A 623 -1.50 -10.58 -36.15
N VAL A 624 -1.82 -11.88 -36.21
CA VAL A 624 -3.12 -12.37 -36.70
C VAL A 624 -4.18 -12.12 -35.64
N GLU A 625 -3.95 -12.57 -34.41
CA GLU A 625 -4.85 -12.36 -33.27
C GLU A 625 -4.99 -10.88 -32.91
N PHE A 626 -3.88 -10.12 -32.96
CA PHE A 626 -3.89 -8.68 -32.74
C PHE A 626 -4.87 -7.97 -33.69
N ARG A 627 -4.86 -8.34 -34.98
CA ARG A 627 -5.80 -7.80 -35.98
C ARG A 627 -7.23 -8.30 -35.78
N ARG A 628 -7.41 -9.58 -35.42
CA ARG A 628 -8.73 -10.18 -35.24
C ARG A 628 -9.51 -9.49 -34.12
N ILE A 629 -8.85 -9.15 -33.01
CA ILE A 629 -9.50 -8.57 -31.81
C ILE A 629 -9.70 -7.04 -31.94
N ALA A 630 -8.93 -6.37 -32.79
CA ALA A 630 -8.91 -4.92 -32.86
C ALA A 630 -10.26 -4.24 -33.17
N PRO A 631 -11.10 -4.75 -34.11
CA PRO A 631 -12.39 -4.14 -34.43
C PRO A 631 -13.32 -4.07 -33.21
N ASP A 632 -13.39 -5.15 -32.44
CA ASP A 632 -14.27 -5.25 -31.26
C ASP A 632 -13.82 -4.28 -30.16
N LEU A 633 -12.51 -4.21 -29.93
CA LEU A 633 -11.94 -3.29 -28.94
C LEU A 633 -12.08 -1.81 -29.36
N ILE A 634 -11.95 -1.50 -30.65
CA ILE A 634 -12.19 -0.16 -31.17
C ILE A 634 -13.66 0.24 -31.00
N ALA A 635 -14.59 -0.66 -31.32
CA ALA A 635 -16.02 -0.42 -31.14
C ALA A 635 -16.37 -0.18 -29.66
N LEU A 636 -15.81 -0.99 -28.74
CA LEU A 636 -15.96 -0.80 -27.31
C LEU A 636 -15.43 0.55 -26.84
N ARG A 637 -14.25 0.98 -27.32
CA ARG A 637 -13.70 2.28 -26.93
C ARG A 637 -14.50 3.45 -27.50
N GLN A 638 -15.08 3.31 -28.69
CA GLN A 638 -15.98 4.33 -29.24
C GLN A 638 -17.28 4.44 -28.43
N ALA A 639 -17.77 3.32 -27.89
CA ALA A 639 -18.93 3.30 -27.00
C ALA A 639 -18.62 3.86 -25.61
N VAL A 640 -17.38 3.71 -25.12
CA VAL A 640 -16.92 4.18 -23.80
C VAL A 640 -15.68 5.08 -23.94
N PRO A 641 -15.87 6.37 -24.25
CA PRO A 641 -14.76 7.30 -24.43
C PRO A 641 -13.91 7.44 -23.16
N GLY A 642 -12.59 7.33 -23.29
CA GLY A 642 -11.65 7.63 -22.22
C GLY A 642 -11.26 9.12 -22.19
N PRO A 643 -10.54 9.60 -21.15
CA PRO A 643 -10.18 11.02 -20.97
C PRO A 643 -9.40 11.63 -22.14
N ASP A 644 -8.61 10.81 -22.84
CA ASP A 644 -7.89 11.19 -24.04
C ASP A 644 -8.06 10.09 -25.10
N ASP A 645 -8.59 10.41 -26.29
CA ASP A 645 -8.71 9.50 -27.46
C ASP A 645 -7.36 8.97 -28.02
N ARG A 646 -6.30 9.02 -27.22
CA ARG A 646 -4.94 8.58 -27.52
C ARG A 646 -4.88 7.11 -27.90
N PHE A 647 -5.73 6.26 -27.30
CA PHE A 647 -5.83 4.85 -27.66
C PHE A 647 -6.32 4.65 -29.10
N LEU A 648 -7.45 5.24 -29.48
CA LEU A 648 -8.03 5.07 -30.82
C LEU A 648 -7.03 5.48 -31.91
N ARG A 649 -6.25 6.55 -31.66
CA ARG A 649 -5.16 6.97 -32.56
C ARG A 649 -4.01 5.96 -32.59
N ALA A 650 -3.61 5.40 -31.45
CA ALA A 650 -2.53 4.42 -31.37
C ALA A 650 -2.91 3.07 -32.01
N ALA A 651 -4.11 2.57 -31.74
CA ALA A 651 -4.66 1.34 -32.30
C ALA A 651 -4.77 1.40 -33.83
N ARG A 652 -5.35 2.48 -34.37
CA ARG A 652 -5.46 2.69 -35.83
C ARG A 652 -4.09 2.73 -36.50
N ARG A 653 -3.14 3.51 -35.97
CA ARG A 653 -1.77 3.57 -36.50
C ARG A 653 -1.07 2.21 -36.50
N ARG A 654 -1.29 1.39 -35.46
CA ARG A 654 -0.66 0.06 -35.36
C ARG A 654 -1.27 -0.94 -36.33
N LEU A 655 -2.59 -0.88 -36.56
CA LEU A 655 -3.25 -1.67 -37.62
C LEU A 655 -2.73 -1.27 -39.01
N GLU A 656 -2.63 0.03 -39.31
CA GLU A 656 -2.05 0.54 -40.56
C GLU A 656 -0.60 0.05 -40.77
N GLN A 657 0.22 0.05 -39.72
CA GLN A 657 1.61 -0.49 -39.78
C GLN A 657 1.66 -2.00 -40.04
N LEU A 658 0.69 -2.75 -39.52
CA LEU A 658 0.58 -4.17 -39.75
C LEU A 658 0.07 -4.46 -41.17
N ASP A 659 -0.89 -3.70 -41.68
CA ASP A 659 -1.45 -3.87 -43.03
C ASP A 659 -0.41 -3.53 -44.11
N THR A 660 0.40 -2.50 -43.91
CA THR A 660 1.54 -2.17 -44.78
C THR A 660 2.63 -3.26 -44.78
N ARG A 661 2.90 -3.89 -43.64
CA ARG A 661 3.83 -5.05 -43.54
C ARG A 661 3.29 -6.30 -44.25
N THR A 662 1.99 -6.58 -44.15
CA THR A 662 1.39 -7.75 -44.84
C THR A 662 1.21 -7.52 -46.34
N ALA A 663 0.91 -6.29 -46.77
CA ALA A 663 0.92 -5.93 -48.19
C ALA A 663 2.33 -6.06 -48.81
N SER A 664 3.38 -5.77 -48.03
CA SER A 664 4.77 -5.93 -48.45
C SER A 664 5.26 -7.39 -48.42
N SER A 665 4.55 -8.29 -47.74
CA SER A 665 4.90 -9.72 -47.60
C SER A 665 4.06 -10.68 -48.45
N SER A 666 3.14 -10.20 -49.28
CA SER A 666 2.30 -11.03 -50.16
C SER A 666 2.97 -11.23 -51.52
N PRO A 667 3.38 -12.46 -51.92
CA PRO A 667 4.07 -12.71 -53.17
C PRO A 667 3.07 -13.05 -54.29
N VAL A 668 2.28 -12.10 -54.77
CA VAL A 668 1.54 -12.26 -56.04
C VAL A 668 1.47 -10.93 -56.79
N ALA A 669 2.43 -10.73 -57.69
CA ALA A 669 2.30 -10.10 -59.03
C ALA A 669 3.68 -9.67 -59.56
N ARG A 670 4.59 -10.63 -59.77
CA ARG A 670 5.58 -10.52 -60.87
C ARG A 670 5.07 -11.37 -62.03
N ARG A 671 4.19 -10.79 -62.83
CA ARG A 671 3.93 -11.17 -64.22
C ARG A 671 3.05 -10.10 -64.88
N ALA A 672 3.72 -9.14 -65.50
CA ALA A 672 3.43 -8.59 -66.81
C ALA A 672 4.71 -7.90 -67.28
#